data_AF-A0A7W4FBR2-F1
#
_entry.id   AF-A0A7W4FBR2-F1
#
_cell.length_a   1.000
_cell.length_b   1.000
_cell.length_c   1.000
_cell.angle_alpha   90.00
_cell.angle_beta   90.00
_cell.angle_gamma   90.00
#
_symmetry.space_group_name_H-M   'P 1'
#
loop_
_entity.id
_entity.type
_entity.pdbx_description
1 polymer ?
#
loop_
_entity_poly.entity_id
_entity_poly.type
_entity_poly.pdbx_seq_one_letter_code
_entity_poly.pdbx_strand_id
1 'polypeptide(L)'
;MSENNAVRIDRSGRLTANKWPRNDHDEGPDEDYMTQAEIIRFPELDYDPDRYASELRHDADDKAASAPRRLTAGRSAHGGAAPAPANLARERAGRGRNRQQQPANAQASNGVVAIVPAPPPFLDDFGWMSPPPVSVHVYTNRAGLPVAAILRVMDAENSGLRFQPIVYGSRGGNEPKWRPVKAADLDGILSRADVKSRPLYGLHDLELHPDRPVVFVSDEAAADSARDKLPGHVIVTALGGKRGFPRADWEPLFDRHVVIWPTAGDSGARDALDLADAIKAARDEWGEARGTTLAVRLPESVRDGWTFADEDVGLDAAAIIETAVKPEDAFTPALVLPRGYSMERDGLYHIAPSRKQDEADTYTQVTTIPFDVVAEVDNSADDDSGLLLTWTGREGYREYVVSRADASSRGHDLMRPLASRGFMYDVKAEMFFRNFIVNTRHRRLVRLVDRSGWHVASSGQRTFVMPGGEMIGPSNAEVLFRAGKGDAAKLAAPYAPSGTLREWQDSIASQADGNDRLILAICAALASPLLVLMEAPGGGFHFWGESSIGKSTLMFIAISVWGSNALKNEWKSTDNATEGMAERASEVGLFLDESTNVRGRIMGDIIYMLANGAGKNRASRDTSVRPTKTFSVFFVSAGEKAVETAIAEDDADITGGQDVRMPSIPADTESGFGVFRNLHGAEPTHNMPAAGVFADTLNDATKRYHGTAGRHFINALAARVQGDDLAEFREGFQRHINAFLNEFIQEGDSPQVVRVAKRFAFAAAVGETAIEAGTLPWAPGTAIWGAGQSFVDWLTARGGAGDRESIQAIKHVRSMLFRHGETRFTPIVRDSDLDKSDLGRIVHDRLGFRQATDGGHNYYIPVRDWDAFCRGVDPKKAADALDAAGALMPADGRNLAKKLRLPGMGPNPIRCYVITPALFQDCGEDDGTPPF
;
A
#
# COMPACT_ATOMS: atom_id res chain seq x y z
N MET A 1 -8.04 -36.78 -24.44
CA MET A 1 -8.38 -38.00 -23.67
C MET A 1 -7.40 -38.00 -22.51
N SER A 2 -7.69 -37.45 -21.33
CA SER A 2 -8.75 -37.76 -20.36
C SER A 2 -8.62 -39.16 -19.74
N GLU A 3 -7.87 -39.27 -18.66
CA GLU A 3 -8.25 -40.16 -17.56
C GLU A 3 -7.78 -39.57 -16.22
N ASN A 4 -8.68 -39.60 -15.23
CA ASN A 4 -8.49 -38.98 -13.93
C ASN A 4 -7.76 -39.95 -12.99
N ASN A 5 -6.72 -39.48 -12.29
CA ASN A 5 -6.21 -40.12 -11.08
C ASN A 5 -6.39 -39.18 -9.87
N ALA A 6 -7.64 -38.83 -9.58
CA ALA A 6 -8.03 -38.21 -8.32
C ALA A 6 -8.44 -39.30 -7.32
N VAL A 7 -7.58 -39.59 -6.34
CA VAL A 7 -7.91 -40.49 -5.23
C VAL A 7 -8.95 -39.80 -4.36
N ARG A 8 -10.17 -40.35 -4.32
CA ARG A 8 -11.23 -39.93 -3.37
C ARG A 8 -11.26 -40.88 -2.19
N ILE A 9 -11.22 -40.31 -0.98
CA ILE A 9 -11.40 -41.00 0.29
C ILE A 9 -12.62 -40.36 0.96
N ASP A 10 -13.53 -41.17 1.48
CA ASP A 10 -14.72 -40.69 2.22
C ASP A 10 -14.43 -40.52 3.73
N ARG A 11 -15.44 -40.12 4.51
CA ARG A 11 -15.35 -39.95 5.98
C ARG A 11 -14.89 -41.23 6.75
N SER A 12 -14.70 -42.39 6.11
CA SER A 12 -14.22 -43.64 6.75
C SER A 12 -12.70 -43.86 6.69
N GLY A 13 -11.93 -43.00 6.02
CA GLY A 13 -10.46 -43.06 6.00
C GLY A 13 -9.84 -44.27 5.27
N ARG A 14 -10.63 -45.14 4.63
CA ARG A 14 -10.10 -46.35 3.96
C ARG A 14 -9.59 -46.08 2.56
N LEU A 15 -8.28 -46.28 2.36
CA LEU A 15 -7.65 -46.43 1.05
C LEU A 15 -8.09 -47.75 0.38
N THR A 16 -8.66 -47.67 -0.83
CA THR A 16 -8.88 -48.83 -1.68
C THR A 16 -7.68 -49.03 -2.62
N ALA A 17 -6.80 -49.98 -2.26
CA ALA A 17 -5.64 -50.31 -3.07
C ALA A 17 -6.05 -51.07 -4.35
N ASN A 18 -5.77 -50.49 -5.52
CA ASN A 18 -5.80 -51.23 -6.80
C ASN A 18 -4.39 -51.67 -7.20
N LYS A 19 -4.30 -52.91 -7.67
CA LYS A 19 -3.05 -53.63 -7.94
C LYS A 19 -2.26 -52.99 -9.07
N TRP A 20 -0.94 -52.90 -8.90
CA TRP A 20 0.01 -52.72 -9.99
C TRP A 20 -0.05 -53.92 -10.95
N PRO A 21 -0.23 -53.73 -12.27
CA PRO A 21 0.17 -54.70 -13.27
C PRO A 21 1.70 -54.72 -13.39
N ARG A 22 2.27 -55.90 -13.62
CA ARG A 22 3.68 -56.04 -14.02
C ARG A 22 3.83 -55.59 -15.46
N ASN A 23 4.88 -54.82 -15.77
CA ASN A 23 5.38 -54.71 -17.14
C ASN A 23 6.19 -55.97 -17.48
N ASP A 24 5.81 -56.62 -18.56
CA ASP A 24 6.68 -57.49 -19.35
C ASP A 24 6.86 -56.84 -20.73
N HIS A 25 8.03 -57.07 -21.33
CA HIS A 25 8.47 -56.72 -22.69
C HIS A 25 9.13 -55.35 -22.95
N ASP A 26 10.43 -55.48 -23.25
CA ASP A 26 11.24 -54.66 -24.16
C ASP A 26 10.48 -54.24 -25.44
N GLU A 27 10.75 -53.03 -25.93
CA GLU A 27 11.39 -52.83 -27.24
C GLU A 27 12.01 -51.42 -27.34
N GLY A 28 12.93 -51.22 -28.30
CA GLY A 28 13.86 -50.08 -28.35
C GLY A 28 13.29 -48.77 -28.96
N PRO A 29 14.12 -47.71 -29.05
CA PRO A 29 13.69 -46.38 -29.44
C PRO A 29 13.77 -46.14 -30.95
N ASP A 30 12.85 -45.33 -31.48
CA ASP A 30 12.99 -44.63 -32.75
C ASP A 30 12.83 -43.11 -32.54
N GLU A 31 13.66 -42.36 -33.26
CA GLU A 31 13.61 -40.90 -33.36
C GLU A 31 12.45 -40.50 -34.30
N ASP A 32 11.66 -39.45 -33.98
CA ASP A 32 11.58 -38.23 -34.81
C ASP A 32 10.59 -37.16 -34.27
N TYR A 33 10.64 -35.96 -34.86
CA TYR A 33 9.70 -34.82 -34.76
C TYR A 33 9.63 -33.99 -33.46
N MET A 34 10.60 -33.07 -33.37
CA MET A 34 10.45 -31.78 -32.70
C MET A 34 9.74 -30.73 -33.57
N THR A 35 9.28 -29.66 -32.91
CA THR A 35 8.81 -28.35 -33.45
C THR A 35 7.36 -28.21 -33.94
N GLN A 36 6.57 -27.46 -33.17
CA GLN A 36 5.90 -26.23 -33.64
C GLN A 36 5.58 -25.32 -32.44
N ALA A 37 6.22 -24.16 -32.37
CA ALA A 37 5.91 -23.09 -31.45
C ALA A 37 6.12 -21.75 -32.18
N GLU A 38 5.04 -20.99 -32.35
CA GLU A 38 5.08 -19.71 -33.07
C GLU A 38 5.64 -18.61 -32.17
N ILE A 39 6.74 -17.97 -32.60
CA ILE A 39 7.27 -16.75 -31.98
C ILE A 39 7.30 -15.67 -33.06
N ILE A 40 6.49 -14.63 -32.86
CA ILE A 40 6.43 -13.44 -33.72
C ILE A 40 7.69 -12.61 -33.46
N ARG A 41 8.49 -12.35 -34.50
CA ARG A 41 9.60 -11.37 -34.49
C ARG A 41 9.23 -10.14 -35.32
N PHE A 42 9.54 -8.96 -34.78
CA PHE A 42 9.67 -7.72 -35.56
C PHE A 42 11.15 -7.48 -35.91
N PRO A 43 11.45 -6.75 -37.00
CA PRO A 43 12.77 -6.78 -37.63
C PRO A 43 13.81 -5.84 -37.00
N GLU A 44 15.07 -6.27 -37.04
CA GLU A 44 16.25 -5.46 -36.75
C GLU A 44 16.54 -4.47 -37.90
N LEU A 45 17.05 -3.29 -37.58
CA LEU A 45 17.51 -2.28 -38.53
C LEU A 45 19.03 -2.16 -38.46
N ASP A 46 19.72 -2.56 -39.53
CA ASP A 46 21.16 -2.39 -39.69
C ASP A 46 21.55 -0.93 -40.02
N TYR A 47 22.72 -0.53 -39.53
CA TYR A 47 23.29 0.81 -39.69
C TYR A 47 24.51 0.76 -40.64
N ASP A 48 24.46 1.51 -41.73
CA ASP A 48 25.56 1.67 -42.71
C ASP A 48 26.01 3.14 -42.76
N PRO A 49 27.24 3.48 -42.31
CA PRO A 49 27.67 4.86 -42.14
C PRO A 49 28.32 5.53 -43.37
N ASP A 50 28.59 4.83 -44.48
CA ASP A 50 29.43 5.33 -45.57
C ASP A 50 28.71 5.49 -46.93
N ARG A 51 27.81 6.48 -47.04
CA ARG A 51 27.20 6.83 -48.34
C ARG A 51 27.03 8.34 -48.62
N TYR A 52 27.74 8.77 -49.67
CA TYR A 52 27.62 10.04 -50.42
C TYR A 52 28.29 11.30 -49.85
N ALA A 53 29.62 11.34 -49.99
CA ALA A 53 30.35 12.55 -50.38
C ALA A 53 30.96 12.35 -51.79
N SER A 54 31.15 13.45 -52.55
CA SER A 54 31.43 13.52 -54.01
C SER A 54 30.26 13.02 -54.89
N GLU A 55 29.92 13.63 -56.02
CA GLU A 55 30.54 14.68 -56.86
C GLU A 55 29.61 15.92 -57.00
N LEU A 56 29.87 17.02 -57.75
CA LEU A 56 30.90 17.39 -58.75
C LEU A 56 31.20 18.92 -58.66
N ARG A 57 31.66 19.56 -59.75
CA ARG A 57 31.83 21.02 -59.97
C ARG A 57 31.62 21.34 -61.47
N HIS A 58 31.54 22.64 -61.81
CA HIS A 58 31.40 23.24 -63.17
C HIS A 58 29.95 23.23 -63.73
N ASP A 59 29.45 24.22 -64.49
CA ASP A 59 29.99 25.45 -65.14
C ASP A 59 29.17 26.70 -64.66
N ALA A 60 29.66 27.94 -64.55
CA ALA A 60 30.34 28.90 -65.46
C ALA A 60 29.40 29.74 -66.37
N ASP A 61 29.49 31.08 -66.20
CA ASP A 61 29.09 32.22 -67.06
C ASP A 61 27.65 32.40 -67.60
N ASP A 62 26.99 33.54 -67.30
CA ASP A 62 26.97 34.69 -68.25
C ASP A 62 26.44 36.04 -67.67
N LYS A 63 27.05 37.16 -68.11
CA LYS A 63 26.58 38.57 -68.33
C LYS A 63 25.42 39.24 -67.51
N ALA A 64 25.22 40.57 -67.50
CA ALA A 64 26.04 41.81 -67.58
C ALA A 64 25.11 43.06 -67.53
N ALA A 65 25.60 44.21 -67.05
CA ALA A 65 25.09 45.60 -67.26
C ALA A 65 23.63 45.94 -66.83
N SER A 66 23.37 46.98 -66.03
CA SER A 66 23.53 48.39 -66.45
C SER A 66 23.05 49.37 -65.35
N ALA A 67 23.52 50.61 -65.39
CA ALA A 67 22.98 51.75 -64.60
C ALA A 67 22.22 52.71 -65.53
N PRO A 68 21.37 53.62 -65.01
CA PRO A 68 21.80 55.03 -65.03
C PRO A 68 21.31 55.96 -63.88
N ARG A 69 22.26 56.78 -63.41
CA ARG A 69 22.21 58.23 -63.09
C ARG A 69 20.92 58.96 -62.64
N ARG A 70 21.07 59.60 -61.46
CA ARG A 70 20.82 61.04 -61.10
C ARG A 70 19.41 61.65 -61.20
N LEU A 71 19.04 62.38 -60.13
CA LEU A 71 18.82 63.84 -60.17
C LEU A 71 19.00 64.49 -58.77
N THR A 72 19.11 65.83 -58.72
CA THR A 72 19.61 66.61 -57.55
C THR A 72 18.87 67.95 -57.38
N ALA A 73 18.59 68.38 -56.14
CA ALA A 73 18.53 69.78 -55.61
C ALA A 73 17.65 69.83 -54.32
N GLY A 74 17.83 70.71 -53.32
CA GLY A 74 18.92 71.66 -53.00
C GLY A 74 18.50 72.84 -52.09
N ARG A 75 19.40 73.31 -51.20
CA ARG A 75 19.39 74.62 -50.43
C ARG A 75 18.28 74.85 -49.38
N SER A 76 18.41 75.68 -48.31
CA SER A 76 19.52 76.50 -47.73
C SER A 76 19.24 77.01 -46.29
N ALA A 77 20.31 77.30 -45.51
CA ALA A 77 20.62 78.39 -44.51
C ALA A 77 19.51 79.28 -43.85
N HIS A 78 19.59 79.96 -42.68
CA HIS A 78 20.60 80.40 -41.66
C HIS A 78 19.91 80.54 -40.24
N GLY A 79 20.50 80.93 -39.08
CA GLY A 79 21.89 81.15 -38.62
C GLY A 79 22.13 82.36 -37.66
N GLY A 80 22.47 82.15 -36.36
CA GLY A 80 22.93 83.17 -35.36
C GLY A 80 21.98 83.39 -34.14
N ALA A 81 22.37 83.90 -32.94
CA ALA A 81 23.68 84.31 -32.37
C ALA A 81 23.65 84.40 -30.79
N ALA A 82 24.81 84.60 -30.12
CA ALA A 82 25.03 84.76 -28.64
C ALA A 82 25.04 86.28 -28.21
N PRO A 83 25.57 86.81 -27.05
CA PRO A 83 26.61 86.40 -26.05
C PRO A 83 26.21 86.56 -24.51
N ALA A 84 26.91 86.06 -23.46
CA ALA A 84 28.18 86.43 -22.72
C ALA A 84 28.22 87.86 -22.07
N PRO A 85 29.09 88.24 -21.07
CA PRO A 85 30.25 87.53 -20.44
C PRO A 85 30.60 87.80 -18.91
N ALA A 86 31.75 87.26 -18.41
CA ALA A 86 32.73 87.83 -17.42
C ALA A 86 32.37 87.98 -15.88
N ASN A 87 33.29 87.95 -14.87
CA ASN A 87 34.76 87.66 -14.79
C ASN A 87 35.32 87.42 -13.34
N LEU A 88 36.44 86.65 -13.23
CA LEU A 88 37.66 86.79 -12.38
C LEU A 88 37.79 86.54 -10.84
N ALA A 89 38.92 85.85 -10.51
CA ALA A 89 39.81 85.85 -9.32
C ALA A 89 39.28 85.42 -7.92
N ARG A 90 39.73 84.31 -7.29
CA ARG A 90 41.05 83.88 -6.73
C ARG A 90 41.41 84.45 -5.34
N GLU A 91 41.29 83.62 -4.29
CA GLU A 91 42.32 83.47 -3.24
C GLU A 91 42.21 82.11 -2.50
N ARG A 92 43.22 81.72 -1.70
CA ARG A 92 43.38 80.37 -1.13
C ARG A 92 43.49 80.36 0.41
N ALA A 93 43.02 79.24 0.98
CA ALA A 93 43.47 78.56 2.22
C ALA A 93 42.60 78.71 3.49
N GLY A 94 42.39 77.57 4.18
CA GLY A 94 41.72 77.49 5.49
C GLY A 94 40.79 76.27 5.60
N ARG A 95 41.16 75.26 6.39
CA ARG A 95 40.35 74.03 6.60
C ARG A 95 39.17 74.30 7.54
N GLY A 96 37.95 73.90 7.16
CA GLY A 96 36.80 73.92 8.07
C GLY A 96 35.59 73.18 7.49
N ARG A 97 35.12 72.14 8.19
CA ARG A 97 33.99 71.28 7.81
C ARG A 97 32.71 72.08 7.54
N ASN A 98 32.05 71.81 6.41
CA ASN A 98 30.58 71.76 6.37
C ASN A 98 30.07 70.89 5.21
N ARG A 99 29.14 69.98 5.50
CA ARG A 99 28.39 69.20 4.51
C ARG A 99 27.03 69.88 4.32
N GLN A 100 26.86 70.67 3.27
CA GLN A 100 25.52 70.93 2.71
C GLN A 100 25.60 71.29 1.22
N GLN A 101 24.91 70.46 0.45
CA GLN A 101 24.50 70.49 -0.94
C GLN A 101 24.83 71.73 -1.81
N GLN A 102 25.52 71.48 -2.92
CA GLN A 102 25.22 72.05 -4.23
C GLN A 102 25.29 70.93 -5.30
N PRO A 103 24.68 71.11 -6.49
CA PRO A 103 24.18 69.99 -7.29
C PRO A 103 25.28 69.20 -8.00
N ALA A 104 25.16 67.87 -7.93
CA ALA A 104 26.03 66.95 -8.67
C ALA A 104 25.63 66.93 -10.16
N ASN A 105 26.30 67.76 -10.95
CA ASN A 105 26.28 67.66 -12.40
C ASN A 105 26.81 66.29 -12.84
N ALA A 106 26.02 65.57 -13.65
CA ALA A 106 26.47 64.57 -14.62
C ALA A 106 27.69 63.69 -14.25
N GLN A 107 27.56 62.80 -13.25
CA GLN A 107 28.23 61.50 -13.33
C GLN A 107 27.32 60.50 -14.06
N ALA A 108 27.22 60.68 -15.37
CA ALA A 108 26.50 59.76 -16.24
C ALA A 108 27.26 58.43 -16.36
N SER A 109 26.66 57.39 -15.79
CA SER A 109 26.72 55.97 -16.18
C SER A 109 27.99 55.43 -16.84
N ASN A 110 28.52 54.35 -16.24
CA ASN A 110 29.43 53.37 -16.84
C ASN A 110 28.80 52.56 -18.01
N GLY A 111 27.71 53.05 -18.60
CA GLY A 111 26.74 52.32 -19.41
C GLY A 111 27.17 52.06 -20.85
N VAL A 112 26.63 50.99 -21.43
CA VAL A 112 26.67 50.74 -22.87
C VAL A 112 25.62 51.62 -23.53
N VAL A 113 26.00 52.33 -24.60
CA VAL A 113 25.04 53.00 -25.49
C VAL A 113 24.70 52.02 -26.59
N ALA A 114 23.48 51.47 -26.56
CA ALA A 114 23.00 50.55 -27.58
C ALA A 114 22.83 51.27 -28.92
N ILE A 115 23.13 50.56 -30.00
CA ILE A 115 22.93 51.01 -31.38
C ILE A 115 21.95 50.03 -32.01
N VAL A 116 20.77 50.54 -32.39
CA VAL A 116 19.67 49.78 -32.98
C VAL A 116 19.35 50.42 -34.35
N PRO A 117 19.20 49.65 -35.43
CA PRO A 117 19.35 48.20 -35.53
C PRO A 117 20.80 47.72 -35.34
N ALA A 118 20.94 46.53 -34.77
CA ALA A 118 22.21 45.84 -34.55
C ALA A 118 22.53 44.84 -35.69
N PRO A 119 23.81 44.56 -36.00
CA PRO A 119 24.20 43.45 -36.86
C PRO A 119 23.91 42.12 -36.15
N PRO A 120 23.52 41.04 -36.86
CA PRO A 120 23.19 39.76 -36.24
C PRO A 120 24.39 39.21 -35.43
N PRO A 121 24.18 38.72 -34.19
CA PRO A 121 25.20 38.03 -33.42
C PRO A 121 25.32 36.57 -33.84
N PHE A 122 26.53 36.03 -33.85
CA PHE A 122 26.81 34.60 -33.98
C PHE A 122 27.29 34.03 -32.65
N LEU A 123 27.09 32.73 -32.40
CA LEU A 123 27.52 32.10 -31.15
C LEU A 123 29.04 32.22 -30.93
N ASP A 124 29.80 32.10 -32.03
CA ASP A 124 31.26 32.21 -32.07
C ASP A 124 31.79 33.59 -31.62
N ASP A 125 31.00 34.66 -31.74
CA ASP A 125 31.35 36.02 -31.25
C ASP A 125 31.59 36.06 -29.72
N PHE A 126 31.16 35.00 -29.02
CA PHE A 126 31.19 34.86 -27.56
C PHE A 126 32.04 33.70 -27.05
N GLY A 127 32.83 33.03 -27.91
CA GLY A 127 33.73 31.95 -27.51
C GLY A 127 34.84 32.35 -26.51
N TRP A 128 35.00 33.65 -26.25
CA TRP A 128 35.86 34.21 -25.19
C TRP A 128 35.22 34.18 -23.79
N MET A 129 33.92 33.88 -23.67
CA MET A 129 33.24 33.72 -22.39
C MET A 129 33.60 32.36 -21.76
N SER A 130 33.71 32.32 -20.43
CA SER A 130 33.98 31.10 -19.68
C SER A 130 32.93 30.93 -18.56
N PRO A 131 32.11 29.86 -18.60
CA PRO A 131 31.98 28.92 -19.72
C PRO A 131 31.42 29.60 -20.98
N PRO A 132 31.65 29.03 -22.18
CA PRO A 132 31.08 29.55 -23.42
C PRO A 132 29.54 29.41 -23.43
N PRO A 133 28.82 30.27 -24.17
CA PRO A 133 27.38 30.11 -24.33
C PRO A 133 27.03 28.88 -25.19
N VAL A 134 25.89 28.28 -24.88
CA VAL A 134 25.33 27.10 -25.56
C VAL A 134 24.40 27.51 -26.71
N SER A 135 23.69 28.63 -26.56
CA SER A 135 22.80 29.18 -27.59
C SER A 135 22.73 30.71 -27.54
N VAL A 136 22.28 31.31 -28.65
CA VAL A 136 21.99 32.74 -28.79
C VAL A 136 20.60 32.93 -29.39
N HIS A 137 19.72 33.64 -28.69
CA HIS A 137 18.35 33.91 -29.14
C HIS A 137 18.19 35.41 -29.42
N VAL A 138 17.92 35.76 -30.69
CA VAL A 138 17.95 37.16 -31.19
C VAL A 138 16.56 37.79 -31.20
N TYR A 139 16.43 38.94 -30.54
CA TYR A 139 15.21 39.72 -30.51
C TYR A 139 15.26 40.80 -31.59
N THR A 140 14.26 40.80 -32.47
CA THR A 140 14.15 41.71 -33.62
C THR A 140 13.05 42.75 -33.40
N ASN A 141 13.11 43.84 -34.17
CA ASN A 141 11.98 44.75 -34.33
C ASN A 141 10.99 44.20 -35.38
N ARG A 142 9.87 44.90 -35.58
CA ARG A 142 8.82 44.54 -36.57
C ARG A 142 9.38 44.34 -38.00
N ALA A 143 10.47 45.03 -38.35
CA ALA A 143 11.15 44.92 -39.64
C ALA A 143 12.22 43.79 -39.72
N GLY A 144 12.29 42.91 -38.73
CA GLY A 144 13.23 41.78 -38.71
C GLY A 144 14.67 42.15 -38.34
N LEU A 145 14.94 43.39 -37.97
CA LEU A 145 16.28 43.86 -37.65
C LEU A 145 16.61 43.62 -36.16
N PRO A 146 17.79 43.06 -35.80
CA PRO A 146 18.18 42.80 -34.42
C PRO A 146 18.17 44.05 -33.52
N VAL A 147 17.72 43.88 -32.28
CA VAL A 147 17.64 44.91 -31.24
C VAL A 147 18.46 44.51 -30.01
N ALA A 148 18.28 43.27 -29.57
CA ALA A 148 18.99 42.66 -28.45
C ALA A 148 19.10 41.14 -28.69
N ALA A 149 19.84 40.44 -27.83
CA ALA A 149 19.81 38.98 -27.80
C ALA A 149 20.05 38.46 -26.38
N ILE A 150 19.74 37.19 -26.15
CA ILE A 150 20.07 36.46 -24.92
C ILE A 150 21.04 35.33 -25.27
N LEU A 151 22.11 35.22 -24.47
CA LEU A 151 22.97 34.06 -24.43
C LEU A 151 22.52 33.11 -23.31
N ARG A 152 22.41 31.82 -23.59
CA ARG A 152 22.32 30.78 -22.54
C ARG A 152 23.74 30.30 -22.21
N VAL A 153 24.14 30.40 -20.94
CA VAL A 153 25.49 30.08 -20.47
C VAL A 153 25.38 29.07 -19.32
N MET A 154 26.24 28.07 -19.25
CA MET A 154 26.25 27.13 -18.11
C MET A 154 26.58 27.86 -16.80
N ASP A 155 25.79 27.61 -15.75
CA ASP A 155 26.04 28.11 -14.41
C ASP A 155 26.97 27.11 -13.67
N ALA A 156 28.23 27.52 -13.51
CA ALA A 156 29.27 26.72 -12.87
C ALA A 156 29.02 26.45 -11.37
N GLU A 157 28.11 27.18 -10.71
CA GLU A 157 27.79 26.97 -9.29
C GLU A 157 26.55 26.09 -9.08
N ASN A 158 25.60 26.06 -10.02
CA ASN A 158 24.29 25.40 -9.85
C ASN A 158 23.96 24.30 -10.87
N SER A 159 24.87 23.95 -11.78
CA SER A 159 24.66 22.94 -12.84
C SER A 159 23.47 23.21 -13.77
N GLY A 160 22.97 24.46 -13.82
CA GLY A 160 21.85 24.89 -14.65
C GLY A 160 22.26 25.87 -15.75
N LEU A 161 21.29 26.41 -16.50
CA LEU A 161 21.54 27.47 -17.49
C LEU A 161 21.23 28.86 -16.91
N ARG A 162 22.16 29.80 -17.09
CA ARG A 162 21.99 31.22 -16.80
C ARG A 162 21.77 32.00 -18.09
N PHE A 163 20.75 32.87 -18.07
CA PHE A 163 20.48 33.84 -19.13
C PHE A 163 21.36 35.08 -18.98
N GLN A 164 22.01 35.47 -20.07
CA GLN A 164 22.86 36.67 -20.13
C GLN A 164 22.42 37.56 -21.30
N PRO A 165 21.67 38.65 -21.04
CA PRO A 165 21.31 39.61 -22.06
C PRO A 165 22.54 40.29 -22.66
N ILE A 166 22.52 40.47 -23.98
CA ILE A 166 23.53 41.18 -24.77
C ILE A 166 22.87 42.27 -25.62
N VAL A 167 23.58 43.38 -25.80
CA VAL A 167 23.20 44.47 -26.72
C VAL A 167 24.41 44.87 -27.55
N TYR A 168 24.17 45.31 -28.79
CA TYR A 168 25.22 45.87 -29.64
C TYR A 168 25.42 47.34 -29.30
N GLY A 169 26.64 47.76 -28.98
CA GLY A 169 26.86 49.14 -28.57
C GLY A 169 28.28 49.54 -28.22
N SER A 170 28.49 50.85 -28.09
CA SER A 170 29.75 51.43 -27.63
C SER A 170 29.73 51.59 -26.11
N ARG A 171 30.90 51.49 -25.48
CA ARG A 171 31.10 51.81 -24.05
C ARG A 171 32.29 52.74 -23.94
N GLY A 172 32.07 54.00 -23.54
CA GLY A 172 33.13 55.00 -23.42
C GLY A 172 33.82 55.34 -24.75
N GLY A 173 33.11 55.35 -25.87
CA GLY A 173 33.66 55.70 -27.19
C GLY A 173 34.47 54.60 -27.90
N ASN A 174 34.61 53.41 -27.29
CA ASN A 174 35.16 52.23 -27.97
C ASN A 174 34.28 51.78 -29.13
N GLU A 175 34.87 51.05 -30.09
CA GLU A 175 34.16 50.46 -31.22
C GLU A 175 32.89 49.68 -30.79
N PRO A 176 31.78 49.82 -31.55
CA PRO A 176 30.58 49.05 -31.33
C PRO A 176 30.86 47.55 -31.42
N LYS A 177 30.38 46.80 -30.44
CA LYS A 177 30.32 45.34 -30.50
C LYS A 177 29.22 44.82 -29.61
N TRP A 178 28.87 43.54 -29.76
CA TRP A 178 27.99 42.86 -28.82
C TRP A 178 28.62 42.81 -27.43
N ARG A 179 27.86 43.19 -26.40
CA ARG A 179 28.32 43.30 -25.02
C ARG A 179 27.27 42.76 -24.04
N PRO A 180 27.67 41.92 -23.06
CA PRO A 180 26.79 41.53 -21.97
C PRO A 180 26.45 42.73 -21.08
N VAL A 181 25.17 42.81 -20.69
CA VAL A 181 24.62 43.83 -19.79
C VAL A 181 23.91 43.16 -18.61
N LYS A 182 23.78 43.87 -17.49
CA LYS A 182 22.97 43.36 -16.37
C LYS A 182 21.49 43.42 -16.76
N ALA A 183 20.71 42.40 -16.41
CA ALA A 183 19.27 42.37 -16.69
C ALA A 183 18.50 43.56 -16.10
N ALA A 184 19.00 44.15 -15.00
CA ALA A 184 18.44 45.35 -14.38
C ALA A 184 18.75 46.66 -15.16
N ASP A 185 19.85 46.70 -15.92
CA ASP A 185 20.25 47.87 -16.71
C ASP A 185 19.59 47.88 -18.11
N LEU A 186 19.12 46.71 -18.58
CA LEU A 186 18.70 46.48 -19.97
C LEU A 186 17.63 47.45 -20.44
N ASP A 187 16.56 47.66 -19.67
CA ASP A 187 15.43 48.52 -20.07
C ASP A 187 15.86 49.98 -20.21
N GLY A 188 16.71 50.46 -19.30
CA GLY A 188 17.29 51.78 -19.37
C GLY A 188 18.30 51.94 -20.52
N ILE A 189 18.85 50.84 -21.05
CA ILE A 189 19.72 50.87 -22.24
C ILE A 189 18.86 50.87 -23.52
N LEU A 190 17.84 50.01 -23.59
CA LEU A 190 16.92 49.92 -24.73
C LEU A 190 16.08 51.21 -24.90
N SER A 191 15.55 51.76 -23.80
CA SER A 191 14.79 53.02 -23.83
C SER A 191 15.61 54.21 -24.35
N ARG A 192 16.93 54.23 -24.09
CA ARG A 192 17.85 55.26 -24.64
C ARG A 192 18.16 55.06 -26.14
N ALA A 193 17.85 53.89 -26.69
CA ALA A 193 17.90 53.56 -28.11
C ALA A 193 16.50 53.56 -28.75
N ASP A 194 15.54 54.30 -28.16
CA ASP A 194 14.15 54.48 -28.61
C ASP A 194 13.30 53.19 -28.65
N VAL A 195 13.70 52.16 -27.90
CA VAL A 195 12.94 50.91 -27.70
C VAL A 195 12.22 50.98 -26.35
N LYS A 196 10.93 51.34 -26.39
CA LYS A 196 10.11 51.66 -25.19
C LYS A 196 9.72 50.44 -24.36
N SER A 197 9.42 49.33 -25.02
CA SER A 197 9.02 48.03 -24.45
C SER A 197 9.92 46.94 -25.01
N ARG A 198 10.06 45.81 -24.30
CA ARG A 198 10.85 44.66 -24.78
C ARG A 198 10.06 43.96 -25.89
N PRO A 199 10.58 43.84 -27.13
CA PRO A 199 9.89 43.09 -28.17
C PRO A 199 9.72 41.62 -27.75
N LEU A 200 8.67 40.98 -28.27
CA LEU A 200 8.51 39.53 -28.14
C LEU A 200 9.54 38.79 -29.00
N TYR A 201 9.95 37.61 -28.55
CA TYR A 201 10.68 36.68 -29.41
C TYR A 201 9.72 36.20 -30.51
N GLY A 202 10.16 36.15 -31.77
CA GLY A 202 9.28 35.86 -32.91
C GLY A 202 8.41 37.03 -33.40
N LEU A 203 8.65 38.27 -32.92
CA LEU A 203 7.86 39.46 -33.33
C LEU A 203 7.83 39.69 -34.86
N HIS A 204 8.90 39.40 -35.58
CA HIS A 204 8.91 39.56 -37.04
C HIS A 204 8.01 38.53 -37.74
N ASP A 205 8.06 37.26 -37.32
CA ASP A 205 7.20 36.18 -37.83
C ASP A 205 5.72 36.50 -37.60
N LEU A 206 5.41 37.12 -36.45
CA LEU A 206 4.09 37.59 -36.07
C LEU A 206 3.53 38.67 -37.02
N GLU A 207 4.37 39.60 -37.47
CA GLU A 207 4.03 40.65 -38.44
C GLU A 207 3.95 40.10 -39.88
N LEU A 208 4.81 39.15 -40.26
CA LEU A 208 4.77 38.50 -41.58
C LEU A 208 3.55 37.59 -41.79
N HIS A 209 2.97 37.07 -40.70
CA HIS A 209 1.89 36.09 -40.74
C HIS A 209 0.71 36.51 -39.85
N PRO A 210 -0.06 37.55 -40.23
CA PRO A 210 -1.18 38.06 -39.44
C PRO A 210 -2.29 37.02 -39.22
N ASP A 211 -2.57 36.18 -40.22
CA ASP A 211 -3.67 35.21 -40.20
C ASP A 211 -3.35 33.90 -39.47
N ARG A 212 -2.08 33.65 -39.11
CA ARG A 212 -1.68 32.42 -38.40
C ARG A 212 -2.02 32.50 -36.91
N PRO A 213 -2.51 31.42 -36.28
CA PRO A 213 -2.68 31.37 -34.83
C PRO A 213 -1.33 31.46 -34.13
N VAL A 214 -1.33 32.06 -32.93
CA VAL A 214 -0.12 32.33 -32.16
C VAL A 214 -0.01 31.35 -31.01
N VAL A 215 1.13 30.67 -30.87
CA VAL A 215 1.43 29.82 -29.71
C VAL A 215 2.47 30.52 -28.84
N PHE A 216 2.12 30.74 -27.58
CA PHE A 216 3.00 31.35 -26.60
C PHE A 216 3.63 30.26 -25.73
N VAL A 217 4.96 30.17 -25.72
CA VAL A 217 5.72 29.15 -25.00
C VAL A 217 6.56 29.74 -23.87
N SER A 218 7.03 28.89 -22.95
CA SER A 218 7.68 29.31 -21.71
C SER A 218 9.04 30.00 -21.86
N ASP A 219 9.85 29.64 -22.86
CA ASP A 219 11.17 30.24 -23.10
C ASP A 219 11.62 30.20 -24.57
N GLU A 220 12.79 30.79 -24.89
CA GLU A 220 13.26 30.93 -26.28
C GLU A 220 13.73 29.61 -26.91
N ALA A 221 14.22 28.65 -26.13
CA ALA A 221 14.64 27.34 -26.66
C ALA A 221 13.43 26.44 -26.94
N ALA A 222 12.41 26.52 -26.07
CA ALA A 222 11.11 25.93 -26.35
C ALA A 222 10.48 26.58 -27.60
N ALA A 223 10.70 27.89 -27.82
CA ALA A 223 10.21 28.57 -29.02
C ALA A 223 10.89 28.10 -30.30
N ASP A 224 12.22 27.97 -30.28
CA ASP A 224 12.99 27.47 -31.41
C ASP A 224 12.59 26.04 -31.79
N SER A 225 12.53 25.12 -30.82
CA SER A 225 12.08 23.73 -31.05
C SER A 225 10.61 23.63 -31.51
N ALA A 226 9.73 24.48 -30.96
CA ALA A 226 8.31 24.48 -31.35
C ALA A 226 8.08 25.00 -32.77
N ARG A 227 8.94 25.86 -33.34
CA ARG A 227 8.80 26.31 -34.75
C ARG A 227 8.86 25.14 -35.72
N ASP A 228 9.78 24.20 -35.51
CA ASP A 228 9.94 23.02 -36.37
C ASP A 228 8.75 22.05 -36.25
N LYS A 229 8.17 21.93 -35.04
CA LYS A 229 7.03 21.04 -34.76
C LYS A 229 5.67 21.63 -35.14
N LEU A 230 5.55 22.96 -35.25
CA LEU A 230 4.28 23.67 -35.49
C LEU A 230 4.39 24.68 -36.66
N PRO A 231 4.76 24.25 -37.89
CA PRO A 231 5.03 25.17 -39.01
C PRO A 231 3.81 25.99 -39.48
N GLY A 232 2.59 25.60 -39.11
CA GLY A 232 1.35 26.36 -39.37
C GLY A 232 1.09 27.53 -38.40
N HIS A 233 1.89 27.66 -37.33
CA HIS A 233 1.68 28.62 -36.25
C HIS A 233 2.77 29.70 -36.23
N VAL A 234 2.54 30.80 -35.50
CA VAL A 234 3.60 31.72 -35.10
C VAL A 234 3.96 31.43 -33.64
N ILE A 235 5.23 31.16 -33.36
CA ILE A 235 5.71 30.86 -32.01
C ILE A 235 6.34 32.11 -31.39
N VAL A 236 5.91 32.47 -30.19
CA VAL A 236 6.41 33.65 -29.47
C VAL A 236 6.73 33.36 -28.00
N THR A 237 7.59 34.18 -27.40
CA THR A 237 7.81 34.23 -25.95
C THR A 237 8.28 35.61 -25.46
N ALA A 238 8.29 35.87 -24.15
CA ALA A 238 8.68 37.14 -23.55
C ALA A 238 10.07 37.11 -22.89
N LEU A 239 10.87 38.15 -23.14
CA LEU A 239 12.25 38.29 -22.65
C LEU A 239 12.35 38.28 -21.11
N GLY A 240 12.78 37.14 -20.56
CA GLY A 240 12.96 36.93 -19.13
C GLY A 240 11.77 36.31 -18.40
N GLY A 241 10.84 35.67 -19.14
CA GLY A 241 9.69 34.95 -18.58
C GLY A 241 8.79 35.84 -17.70
N LYS A 242 8.22 35.27 -16.64
CA LYS A 242 7.30 35.95 -15.69
C LYS A 242 7.82 37.29 -15.16
N ARG A 243 9.13 37.42 -14.91
CA ARG A 243 9.77 38.67 -14.44
C ARG A 243 9.87 39.74 -15.53
N GLY A 244 9.78 39.34 -16.80
CA GLY A 244 9.77 40.20 -17.97
C GLY A 244 8.38 40.72 -18.35
N PHE A 245 7.30 40.07 -17.92
CA PHE A 245 5.92 40.40 -18.32
C PHE A 245 5.53 41.89 -18.15
N PRO A 246 5.87 42.59 -17.04
CA PRO A 246 5.55 44.02 -16.88
C PRO A 246 6.33 44.96 -17.80
N ARG A 247 7.21 44.43 -18.66
CA ARG A 247 8.10 45.18 -19.56
C ARG A 247 8.03 44.69 -21.01
N ALA A 248 7.21 43.67 -21.29
CA ALA A 248 7.02 43.10 -22.62
C ALA A 248 6.11 43.99 -23.49
N ASP A 249 6.32 43.95 -24.79
CA ASP A 249 5.47 44.60 -25.78
C ASP A 249 4.28 43.70 -26.10
N TRP A 250 3.14 43.93 -25.46
CA TRP A 250 1.92 43.13 -25.62
C TRP A 250 1.04 43.57 -26.80
N GLU A 251 1.24 44.79 -27.31
CA GLU A 251 0.47 45.38 -28.42
C GLU A 251 0.32 44.43 -29.63
N PRO A 252 1.36 43.71 -30.10
CA PRO A 252 1.26 42.81 -31.25
C PRO A 252 0.32 41.61 -31.07
N LEU A 253 -0.13 41.32 -29.83
CA LEU A 253 -1.04 40.21 -29.51
C LEU A 253 -2.50 40.63 -29.28
N PHE A 254 -2.82 41.93 -29.26
CA PHE A 254 -4.14 42.40 -28.86
C PHE A 254 -5.28 41.85 -29.73
N ASP A 255 -5.10 41.83 -31.05
CA ASP A 255 -6.09 41.28 -32.00
C ASP A 255 -5.79 39.83 -32.46
N ARG A 256 -4.89 39.13 -31.77
CA ARG A 256 -4.47 37.76 -32.13
C ARG A 256 -5.17 36.69 -31.29
N HIS A 257 -5.47 35.55 -31.90
CA HIS A 257 -5.80 34.33 -31.17
C HIS A 257 -4.51 33.71 -30.64
N VAL A 258 -4.34 33.75 -29.31
CA VAL A 258 -3.14 33.25 -28.61
C VAL A 258 -3.49 31.97 -27.85
N VAL A 259 -2.71 30.92 -28.07
CA VAL A 259 -2.77 29.65 -27.33
C VAL A 259 -1.53 29.54 -26.45
N ILE A 260 -1.70 29.47 -25.14
CA ILE A 260 -0.61 29.31 -24.18
C ILE A 260 -0.26 27.83 -24.05
N TRP A 261 1.01 27.51 -24.30
CA TRP A 261 1.61 26.21 -24.06
C TRP A 261 2.49 26.27 -22.81
N PRO A 262 2.14 25.59 -21.71
CA PRO A 262 2.85 25.68 -20.44
C PRO A 262 4.12 24.83 -20.46
N THR A 263 5.02 25.07 -19.50
CA THR A 263 5.90 24.00 -19.01
C THR A 263 5.06 22.99 -18.22
N ALA A 264 5.35 21.70 -18.32
CA ALA A 264 4.60 20.68 -17.58
C ALA A 264 4.73 20.82 -16.05
N GLY A 265 3.69 20.40 -15.33
CA GLY A 265 3.61 20.44 -13.87
C GLY A 265 3.12 21.78 -13.28
N ASP A 266 2.90 21.78 -11.96
CA ASP A 266 2.22 22.86 -11.24
C ASP A 266 2.89 24.25 -11.38
N SER A 267 4.22 24.32 -11.47
CA SER A 267 4.91 25.61 -11.62
C SER A 267 4.62 26.25 -12.98
N GLY A 268 4.64 25.46 -14.05
CA GLY A 268 4.35 25.96 -15.40
C GLY A 268 2.87 26.30 -15.58
N ALA A 269 1.97 25.57 -14.92
CA ALA A 269 0.56 25.93 -14.84
C ALA A 269 0.32 27.30 -14.18
N ARG A 270 1.07 27.63 -13.11
CA ARG A 270 1.02 28.98 -12.50
C ARG A 270 1.58 30.05 -13.42
N ASP A 271 2.78 29.86 -13.96
CA ASP A 271 3.41 30.85 -14.86
C ASP A 271 2.55 31.11 -16.12
N ALA A 272 1.80 30.11 -16.60
CA ALA A 272 0.86 30.23 -17.70
C ALA A 272 -0.43 31.00 -17.33
N LEU A 273 -0.91 30.90 -16.08
CA LEU A 273 -1.99 31.74 -15.56
C LEU A 273 -1.52 33.20 -15.39
N ASP A 274 -0.33 33.44 -14.84
CA ASP A 274 0.26 34.78 -14.73
C ASP A 274 0.45 35.45 -16.11
N LEU A 275 0.80 34.66 -17.13
CA LEU A 275 0.87 35.10 -18.53
C LEU A 275 -0.52 35.47 -19.08
N ALA A 276 -1.53 34.63 -18.84
CA ALA A 276 -2.90 34.90 -19.26
C ALA A 276 -3.44 36.20 -18.65
N ASP A 277 -3.20 36.41 -17.35
CA ASP A 277 -3.58 37.64 -16.64
C ASP A 277 -2.79 38.87 -17.17
N ALA A 278 -1.51 38.73 -17.51
CA ALA A 278 -0.73 39.81 -18.10
C ALA A 278 -1.25 40.22 -19.50
N ILE A 279 -1.54 39.26 -20.38
CA ILE A 279 -2.12 39.53 -21.71
C ILE A 279 -3.51 40.17 -21.57
N LYS A 280 -4.32 39.66 -20.64
CA LYS A 280 -5.67 40.16 -20.36
C LYS A 280 -5.63 41.60 -19.84
N ALA A 281 -4.82 41.90 -18.83
CA ALA A 281 -4.67 43.25 -18.29
C ALA A 281 -4.22 44.26 -19.35
N ALA A 282 -3.29 43.88 -20.23
CA ALA A 282 -2.84 44.74 -21.32
C ALA A 282 -3.93 44.98 -22.39
N ARG A 283 -4.78 43.98 -22.69
CA ARG A 283 -5.97 44.15 -23.56
C ARG A 283 -7.04 45.02 -22.91
N ASP A 284 -7.30 44.84 -21.61
CA ASP A 284 -8.28 45.61 -20.84
C ASP A 284 -7.87 47.10 -20.74
N GLU A 285 -6.57 47.41 -20.66
CA GLU A 285 -6.03 48.78 -20.72
C GLU A 285 -6.18 49.42 -22.11
N TRP A 286 -6.10 48.63 -23.18
CA TRP A 286 -6.22 49.12 -24.57
C TRP A 286 -7.66 49.34 -25.04
N GLY A 287 -8.61 48.53 -24.55
CA GLY A 287 -10.06 48.76 -24.69
C GLY A 287 -10.72 48.36 -26.02
N GLU A 288 -9.99 48.19 -27.13
CA GLU A 288 -10.56 47.78 -28.44
C GLU A 288 -10.19 46.35 -28.89
N ALA A 289 -9.51 45.57 -28.04
CA ALA A 289 -8.91 44.27 -28.38
C ALA A 289 -9.94 43.20 -28.79
N ARG A 290 -9.68 42.49 -29.89
CA ARG A 290 -10.54 41.41 -30.43
C ARG A 290 -9.97 40.00 -30.31
N GLY A 291 -8.70 39.87 -29.93
CA GLY A 291 -8.02 38.58 -29.79
C GLY A 291 -8.53 37.77 -28.60
N THR A 292 -8.40 36.44 -28.68
CA THR A 292 -8.67 35.54 -27.55
C THR A 292 -7.38 35.04 -26.92
N THR A 293 -7.47 34.55 -25.68
CA THR A 293 -6.42 33.77 -25.03
C THR A 293 -7.02 32.42 -24.64
N LEU A 294 -6.42 31.35 -25.15
CA LEU A 294 -6.70 29.96 -24.80
C LEU A 294 -5.42 29.31 -24.27
N ALA A 295 -5.53 28.08 -23.80
CA ALA A 295 -4.47 27.32 -23.17
C ALA A 295 -4.66 25.83 -23.41
N VAL A 296 -3.57 25.10 -23.62
CA VAL A 296 -3.60 23.64 -23.77
C VAL A 296 -3.48 22.93 -22.43
N ARG A 297 -4.13 21.78 -22.29
CA ARG A 297 -3.91 20.85 -21.18
C ARG A 297 -2.95 19.75 -21.64
N LEU A 298 -1.79 19.64 -21.00
CA LEU A 298 -0.85 18.55 -21.27
C LEU A 298 -1.36 17.23 -20.66
N PRO A 299 -1.11 16.07 -21.29
CA PRO A 299 -1.45 14.76 -20.72
C PRO A 299 -0.71 14.49 -19.40
N GLU A 300 -1.35 13.75 -18.48
CA GLU A 300 -0.76 13.36 -17.19
C GLU A 300 0.47 12.44 -17.31
N SER A 301 0.73 11.87 -18.50
CA SER A 301 1.93 11.09 -18.81
C SER A 301 3.19 11.94 -19.03
N VAL A 302 3.06 13.27 -19.18
CA VAL A 302 4.19 14.18 -19.38
C VAL A 302 4.84 14.50 -18.05
N ARG A 303 6.16 14.26 -17.92
CA ARG A 303 6.90 14.54 -16.67
C ARG A 303 6.86 16.03 -16.30
N ASP A 304 6.78 16.31 -15.00
CA ASP A 304 6.91 17.67 -14.47
C ASP A 304 8.20 18.35 -14.97
N GLY A 305 8.09 19.62 -15.32
CA GLY A 305 9.18 20.43 -15.87
C GLY A 305 9.46 20.26 -17.36
N TRP A 306 8.78 19.34 -18.07
CA TRP A 306 8.97 19.16 -19.52
C TRP A 306 8.54 20.38 -20.35
N THR A 307 9.31 20.65 -21.41
CA THR A 307 9.11 21.71 -22.40
C THR A 307 9.35 21.19 -23.82
N PHE A 308 9.03 21.99 -24.85
CA PHE A 308 9.39 21.65 -26.24
C PHE A 308 10.91 21.47 -26.48
N ALA A 309 11.77 22.00 -25.60
CA ALA A 309 13.22 21.86 -25.72
C ALA A 309 13.76 20.53 -25.15
N ASP A 310 12.93 19.76 -24.44
CA ASP A 310 13.27 18.42 -23.96
C ASP A 310 13.08 17.36 -25.06
N GLU A 311 13.52 16.12 -24.78
CA GLU A 311 13.31 14.97 -25.67
C GLU A 311 11.83 14.77 -26.02
N ASP A 312 11.58 14.28 -27.25
CA ASP A 312 10.24 14.07 -27.75
C ASP A 312 9.57 12.87 -27.06
N VAL A 313 8.43 13.12 -26.44
CA VAL A 313 7.61 12.12 -25.73
C VAL A 313 6.41 11.65 -26.55
N GLY A 314 6.39 11.93 -27.86
CA GLY A 314 5.37 11.44 -28.80
C GLY A 314 4.05 12.20 -28.75
N LEU A 315 4.08 13.50 -28.40
CA LEU A 315 2.89 14.34 -28.32
C LEU A 315 2.50 14.88 -29.70
N ASP A 316 1.25 14.65 -30.11
CA ASP A 316 0.65 15.39 -31.22
C ASP A 316 0.30 16.82 -30.75
N ALA A 317 1.25 17.73 -30.93
CA ALA A 317 1.10 19.12 -30.52
C ALA A 317 -0.01 19.86 -31.28
N ALA A 318 -0.33 19.47 -32.52
CA ALA A 318 -1.39 20.09 -33.29
C ALA A 318 -2.76 19.68 -32.74
N ALA A 319 -2.99 18.38 -32.53
CA ALA A 319 -4.23 17.89 -31.91
C ALA A 319 -4.46 18.46 -30.50
N ILE A 320 -3.39 18.61 -29.71
CA ILE A 320 -3.46 19.23 -28.37
C ILE A 320 -3.90 20.71 -28.47
N ILE A 321 -3.39 21.47 -29.43
CA ILE A 321 -3.80 22.88 -29.67
C ILE A 321 -5.27 22.99 -30.08
N GLU A 322 -5.81 22.06 -30.88
CA GLU A 322 -7.24 22.04 -31.24
C GLU A 322 -8.17 21.84 -30.03
N THR A 323 -7.67 21.23 -28.95
CA THR A 323 -8.40 21.04 -27.68
C THR A 323 -8.22 22.17 -26.67
N ALA A 324 -7.58 23.29 -27.06
CA ALA A 324 -7.31 24.39 -26.15
C ALA A 324 -8.59 25.01 -25.55
N VAL A 325 -8.61 25.18 -24.23
CA VAL A 325 -9.72 25.76 -23.45
C VAL A 325 -9.27 27.10 -22.85
N LYS A 326 -10.10 27.73 -22.00
CA LYS A 326 -9.67 28.95 -21.31
C LYS A 326 -8.52 28.65 -20.33
N PRO A 327 -7.60 29.60 -20.05
CA PRO A 327 -6.52 29.40 -19.10
C PRO A 327 -6.96 28.88 -17.72
N GLU A 328 -8.06 29.40 -17.18
CA GLU A 328 -8.64 28.95 -15.91
C GLU A 328 -9.18 27.50 -15.92
N ASP A 329 -9.58 27.00 -17.10
CA ASP A 329 -10.09 25.63 -17.31
C ASP A 329 -8.95 24.66 -17.70
N ALA A 330 -7.89 25.16 -18.34
CA ALA A 330 -6.70 24.39 -18.73
C ALA A 330 -5.81 24.12 -17.51
N PHE A 331 -5.63 25.12 -16.66
CA PHE A 331 -4.69 25.13 -15.54
C PHE A 331 -5.42 25.21 -14.21
N THR A 332 -5.77 24.06 -13.64
CA THR A 332 -6.22 23.97 -12.24
C THR A 332 -5.02 23.57 -11.37
N PRO A 333 -4.25 24.52 -10.79
CA PRO A 333 -3.06 24.20 -10.00
C PRO A 333 -3.44 23.30 -8.82
N ALA A 334 -2.68 22.22 -8.59
CA ALA A 334 -3.00 21.29 -7.51
C ALA A 334 -2.83 21.93 -6.13
N LEU A 335 -1.92 22.90 -5.99
CA LEU A 335 -1.67 23.68 -4.77
C LEU A 335 -2.11 25.13 -4.93
N VAL A 336 -3.07 25.56 -4.10
CA VAL A 336 -3.57 26.93 -3.97
C VAL A 336 -3.01 27.56 -2.70
N LEU A 337 -2.09 28.51 -2.87
CA LEU A 337 -1.51 29.29 -1.77
C LEU A 337 -2.48 30.37 -1.27
N PRO A 338 -2.43 30.77 0.01
CA PRO A 338 -3.21 31.89 0.51
C PRO A 338 -2.75 33.21 -0.13
N ARG A 339 -3.65 34.19 -0.20
CA ARG A 339 -3.30 35.52 -0.73
C ARG A 339 -2.14 36.14 0.05
N GLY A 340 -1.18 36.72 -0.68
CA GLY A 340 0.01 37.34 -0.09
C GLY A 340 1.09 36.33 0.31
N TYR A 341 1.12 35.11 -0.24
CA TYR A 341 2.22 34.16 -0.04
C TYR A 341 2.86 33.78 -1.39
N SER A 342 4.20 33.70 -1.42
CA SER A 342 4.98 33.17 -2.56
C SER A 342 6.01 32.18 -2.05
N MET A 343 6.22 31.08 -2.78
CA MET A 343 7.31 30.14 -2.53
C MET A 343 8.47 30.46 -3.47
N GLU A 344 9.60 30.88 -2.91
CA GLU A 344 10.83 31.20 -3.64
C GLU A 344 11.90 30.12 -3.38
N ARG A 345 13.01 30.17 -4.14
CA ARG A 345 14.09 29.17 -4.05
C ARG A 345 14.78 29.09 -2.69
N ASP A 346 14.71 30.16 -1.90
CA ASP A 346 15.28 30.29 -0.55
C ASP A 346 14.23 30.26 0.57
N GLY A 347 12.94 30.06 0.23
CA GLY A 347 11.87 29.78 1.18
C GLY A 347 10.55 30.48 0.89
N LEU A 348 9.61 30.33 1.83
CA LEU A 348 8.30 30.95 1.79
C LEU A 348 8.39 32.43 2.19
N TYR A 349 7.75 33.30 1.42
CA TYR A 349 7.59 34.73 1.71
C TYR A 349 6.13 35.10 1.92
N HIS A 350 5.88 36.04 2.83
CA HIS A 350 4.63 36.76 2.95
C HIS A 350 4.79 38.19 2.40
N ILE A 351 3.97 38.54 1.42
CA ILE A 351 3.96 39.80 0.70
C ILE A 351 2.75 40.61 1.17
N ALA A 352 2.98 41.65 1.96
CA ALA A 352 1.93 42.58 2.36
C ALA A 352 1.87 43.76 1.38
N PRO A 353 0.74 43.98 0.68
CA PRO A 353 0.63 45.06 -0.28
C PRO A 353 0.73 46.42 0.40
N SER A 354 1.44 47.33 -0.22
CA SER A 354 1.60 48.71 0.27
C SER A 354 0.25 49.43 0.36
N ARG A 355 0.08 50.24 1.41
CA ARG A 355 -1.09 51.13 1.57
C ARG A 355 -0.95 52.46 0.85
N LYS A 356 0.16 52.71 0.15
CA LYS A 356 0.42 53.95 -0.61
C LYS A 356 0.94 53.63 -2.00
N GLN A 357 0.49 54.43 -2.96
CA GLN A 357 0.70 54.22 -4.39
C GLN A 357 2.17 54.33 -4.86
N ASP A 358 3.05 54.94 -4.04
CA ASP A 358 4.48 55.16 -4.30
C ASP A 358 5.43 54.36 -3.38
N GLU A 359 4.93 53.48 -2.51
CA GLU A 359 5.74 52.66 -1.59
C GLU A 359 5.77 51.20 -2.05
N ALA A 360 6.94 50.56 -2.04
CA ALA A 360 7.09 49.16 -2.41
C ALA A 360 6.44 48.22 -1.38
N ASP A 361 5.95 47.06 -1.85
CA ASP A 361 5.36 46.03 -0.99
C ASP A 361 6.34 45.50 0.04
N THR A 362 5.82 45.07 1.20
CA THR A 362 6.65 44.52 2.28
C THR A 362 6.80 43.02 2.14
N TYR A 363 8.03 42.56 1.91
CA TYR A 363 8.40 41.15 1.82
C TYR A 363 8.95 40.66 3.17
N THR A 364 8.21 39.77 3.83
CA THR A 364 8.65 39.09 5.06
C THR A 364 9.02 37.64 4.72
N GLN A 365 10.28 37.25 4.91
CA GLN A 365 10.68 35.85 4.79
C GLN A 365 10.11 35.05 5.97
N VAL A 366 9.39 33.98 5.67
CA VAL A 366 8.70 33.12 6.64
C VAL A 366 9.53 31.87 6.93
N THR A 367 10.01 31.20 5.87
CA THR A 367 10.98 30.10 5.99
C THR A 367 12.30 30.47 5.32
N THR A 368 13.41 29.94 5.84
CA THR A 368 14.76 30.11 5.26
C THR A 368 15.21 28.84 4.55
N ILE A 369 14.24 28.05 4.11
CA ILE A 369 14.39 26.80 3.35
C ILE A 369 13.13 26.65 2.49
N PRO A 370 13.25 26.28 1.20
CA PRO A 370 12.10 25.91 0.39
C PRO A 370 11.53 24.56 0.86
N PHE A 371 10.23 24.39 0.64
CA PHE A 371 9.52 23.14 0.92
C PHE A 371 8.30 23.03 -0.01
N ASP A 372 7.86 21.82 -0.30
CA ASP A 372 6.67 21.57 -1.11
C ASP A 372 5.49 21.19 -0.22
N VAL A 373 4.28 21.54 -0.65
CA VAL A 373 3.02 21.08 -0.07
C VAL A 373 2.46 20.03 -1.02
N VAL A 374 2.58 18.76 -0.64
CA VAL A 374 2.35 17.60 -1.54
C VAL A 374 0.90 17.13 -1.55
N ALA A 375 0.18 17.33 -0.44
CA ALA A 375 -1.22 16.96 -0.29
C ALA A 375 -1.87 17.67 0.92
N GLU A 376 -3.20 17.79 0.90
CA GLU A 376 -3.95 17.84 2.16
C GLU A 376 -3.97 16.45 2.78
N VAL A 377 -4.08 16.39 4.10
CA VAL A 377 -4.11 15.13 4.84
C VAL A 377 -5.39 15.02 5.64
N ASP A 378 -6.21 14.02 5.31
CA ASP A 378 -7.34 13.58 6.13
C ASP A 378 -6.81 12.73 7.29
N ASN A 379 -6.97 13.21 8.52
CA ASN A 379 -6.62 12.49 9.75
C ASN A 379 -7.87 12.28 10.62
N SER A 380 -9.00 11.89 9.99
CA SER A 380 -10.30 11.67 10.63
C SER A 380 -10.28 10.73 11.84
N ALA A 381 -9.25 9.88 11.98
CA ALA A 381 -9.05 9.03 13.16
C ALA A 381 -8.81 9.83 14.46
N ASP A 382 -8.19 11.02 14.35
CA ASP A 382 -7.94 11.96 15.45
C ASP A 382 -8.91 13.18 15.42
N ASP A 383 -9.92 13.20 14.54
CA ASP A 383 -10.77 14.38 14.22
C ASP A 383 -9.95 15.62 13.78
N ASP A 384 -8.88 15.40 13.00
CA ASP A 384 -7.93 16.43 12.56
C ASP A 384 -7.70 16.41 11.04
N SER A 385 -7.16 17.51 10.50
CA SER A 385 -6.70 17.60 9.12
C SER A 385 -5.34 18.30 9.04
N GLY A 386 -4.57 18.04 8.00
CA GLY A 386 -3.20 18.56 7.90
C GLY A 386 -2.74 18.83 6.48
N LEU A 387 -1.46 19.14 6.36
CA LEU A 387 -0.73 19.24 5.10
C LEU A 387 0.48 18.29 5.12
N LEU A 388 0.70 17.57 4.04
CA LEU A 388 1.93 16.81 3.83
C LEU A 388 3.00 17.76 3.28
N LEU A 389 4.06 18.00 4.05
CA LEU A 389 5.18 18.84 3.65
C LEU A 389 6.44 18.01 3.37
N THR A 390 7.18 18.39 2.33
CA THR A 390 8.47 17.79 1.98
C THR A 390 9.56 18.84 1.84
N TRP A 391 10.76 18.56 2.33
CA TRP A 391 11.91 19.47 2.19
C TRP A 391 13.23 18.69 2.21
N THR A 392 14.28 19.26 1.63
CA THR A 392 15.63 18.67 1.68
C THR A 392 16.49 19.43 2.69
N GLY A 393 16.68 18.82 3.88
CA GLY A 393 17.57 19.35 4.91
C GLY A 393 19.02 18.90 4.74
N ARG A 394 19.90 19.32 5.64
CA ARG A 394 21.32 18.86 5.68
C ARG A 394 21.47 17.35 5.87
N GLU A 395 20.47 16.70 6.45
CA GLU A 395 20.41 15.26 6.69
C GLU A 395 19.70 14.50 5.56
N GLY A 396 19.40 15.16 4.44
CA GLY A 396 18.68 14.62 3.29
C GLY A 396 17.20 15.00 3.22
N TYR A 397 16.47 14.29 2.37
CA TYR A 397 15.04 14.45 2.18
C TYR A 397 14.25 14.15 3.47
N ARG A 398 13.24 14.98 3.73
CA ARG A 398 12.32 14.88 4.87
C ARG A 398 10.90 15.03 4.37
N GLU A 399 10.02 14.23 4.94
CA GLU A 399 8.57 14.28 4.76
C GLU A 399 7.91 14.35 6.15
N TYR A 400 6.87 15.17 6.30
CA TYR A 400 6.16 15.33 7.56
C TYR A 400 4.73 15.84 7.39
N VAL A 401 3.79 15.22 8.09
CA VAL A 401 2.40 15.71 8.18
C VAL A 401 2.31 16.79 9.26
N VAL A 402 1.87 17.99 8.88
CA VAL A 402 1.64 19.12 9.77
C VAL A 402 0.15 19.25 10.07
N SER A 403 -0.25 19.21 11.34
CA SER A 403 -1.63 19.37 11.79
C SER A 403 -2.12 20.82 11.67
N ARG A 404 -3.36 21.02 11.20
CA ARG A 404 -4.05 22.31 11.24
C ARG A 404 -4.55 22.65 12.65
N ALA A 405 -4.83 21.66 13.50
CA ALA A 405 -5.11 21.88 14.92
C ALA A 405 -3.87 22.45 15.66
N ASP A 406 -2.68 21.87 15.45
CA ASP A 406 -1.43 22.40 16.02
C ASP A 406 -1.10 23.83 15.52
N ALA A 407 -1.41 24.11 14.26
CA ALA A 407 -1.24 25.44 13.68
C ALA A 407 -2.17 26.49 14.30
N SER A 408 -3.40 26.08 14.65
CA SER A 408 -4.43 26.90 15.29
C SER A 408 -4.19 27.12 16.79
N SER A 409 -3.37 26.28 17.43
CA SER A 409 -2.94 26.41 18.82
C SER A 409 -2.01 27.63 19.03
N ARG A 410 -1.93 28.13 20.27
CA ARG A 410 -0.99 29.21 20.66
C ARG A 410 0.34 28.70 21.24
N GLY A 411 0.57 27.38 21.25
CA GLY A 411 1.77 26.74 21.80
C GLY A 411 2.84 26.45 20.74
N HIS A 412 4.03 26.02 21.16
CA HIS A 412 5.14 25.65 20.25
C HIS A 412 4.94 24.31 19.52
N ASP A 413 3.74 23.74 19.59
CA ASP A 413 3.43 22.37 19.16
C ASP A 413 3.59 22.19 17.64
N LEU A 414 3.28 23.22 16.85
CA LEU A 414 3.52 23.26 15.40
C LEU A 414 5.01 23.20 15.03
N MET A 415 5.82 24.12 15.58
CA MET A 415 7.17 24.35 15.08
C MET A 415 8.22 23.43 15.69
N ARG A 416 8.02 22.94 16.91
CA ARG A 416 8.99 22.08 17.60
C ARG A 416 9.28 20.78 16.84
N PRO A 417 8.30 20.03 16.28
CA PRO A 417 8.56 18.82 15.49
C PRO A 417 9.23 19.09 14.15
N LEU A 418 8.96 20.23 13.53
CA LEU A 418 9.57 20.67 12.27
C LEU A 418 11.05 21.05 12.51
N ALA A 419 11.31 21.91 13.50
CA ALA A 419 12.65 22.34 13.88
C ALA A 419 13.54 21.16 14.31
N SER A 420 13.00 20.18 15.04
CA SER A 420 13.75 18.97 15.42
C SER A 420 14.08 18.04 14.25
N ARG A 421 13.57 18.32 13.05
CA ARG A 421 13.86 17.61 11.79
C ARG A 421 14.64 18.49 10.79
N GLY A 422 15.19 19.61 11.25
CA GLY A 422 16.02 20.51 10.45
C GLY A 422 15.26 21.51 9.57
N PHE A 423 13.95 21.67 9.77
CA PHE A 423 13.19 22.74 9.10
C PHE A 423 13.56 24.11 9.68
N MET A 424 13.81 25.11 8.82
CA MET A 424 14.35 26.42 9.21
C MET A 424 13.36 27.56 8.91
N TYR A 425 13.10 28.40 9.91
CA TYR A 425 12.10 29.47 9.84
C TYR A 425 12.51 30.71 10.63
N ASP A 426 11.98 31.89 10.28
CA ASP A 426 12.12 33.07 11.12
C ASP A 426 11.09 33.00 12.26
N VAL A 427 11.59 32.96 13.51
CA VAL A 427 10.79 32.96 14.74
C VAL A 427 9.85 34.18 14.81
N LYS A 428 10.23 35.33 14.22
CA LYS A 428 9.37 36.53 14.16
C LYS A 428 8.23 36.38 13.15
N ALA A 429 8.37 35.49 12.17
CA ALA A 429 7.40 35.25 11.11
C ALA A 429 6.51 34.02 11.36
N GLU A 430 6.64 33.34 12.52
CA GLU A 430 5.89 32.11 12.85
C GLU A 430 4.37 32.25 12.64
N MET A 431 3.78 33.42 12.94
CA MET A 431 2.36 33.68 12.72
C MET A 431 1.94 33.59 11.24
N PHE A 432 2.82 33.97 10.30
CA PHE A 432 2.56 33.84 8.87
C PHE A 432 2.66 32.37 8.44
N PHE A 433 3.56 31.59 9.03
CA PHE A 433 3.62 30.14 8.79
C PHE A 433 2.36 29.42 9.30
N ARG A 434 1.87 29.77 10.49
CA ARG A 434 0.58 29.24 11.00
C ARG A 434 -0.58 29.57 10.06
N ASN A 435 -0.67 30.82 9.63
CA ASN A 435 -1.70 31.27 8.70
C ASN A 435 -1.57 30.59 7.33
N PHE A 436 -0.35 30.31 6.87
CA PHE A 436 -0.09 29.50 5.68
C PHE A 436 -0.66 28.08 5.83
N ILE A 437 -0.31 27.35 6.90
CA ILE A 437 -0.78 25.96 7.10
C ILE A 437 -2.32 25.88 7.19
N VAL A 438 -2.96 26.83 7.87
CA VAL A 438 -4.43 26.83 8.03
C VAL A 438 -5.17 27.13 6.73
N ASN A 439 -4.66 28.02 5.88
CA ASN A 439 -5.38 28.51 4.70
C ASN A 439 -4.92 27.92 3.36
N THR A 440 -3.75 27.27 3.31
CA THR A 440 -3.27 26.60 2.09
C THR A 440 -4.18 25.43 1.75
N ARG A 441 -4.54 25.30 0.48
CA ARG A 441 -5.35 24.20 -0.02
C ARG A 441 -4.61 23.39 -1.08
N HIS A 442 -4.86 22.08 -1.08
CA HIS A 442 -4.33 21.17 -2.08
C HIS A 442 -5.44 20.26 -2.63
N ARG A 443 -5.38 19.96 -3.94
CA ARG A 443 -6.39 19.15 -4.66
C ARG A 443 -6.28 17.66 -4.31
N ARG A 444 -5.05 17.14 -4.23
CA ARG A 444 -4.73 15.80 -3.72
C ARG A 444 -5.01 15.75 -2.22
N LEU A 445 -5.78 14.76 -1.77
CA LEU A 445 -6.21 14.58 -0.38
C LEU A 445 -5.82 13.18 0.08
N VAL A 446 -4.74 13.07 0.84
CA VAL A 446 -4.19 11.79 1.31
C VAL A 446 -4.77 11.42 2.67
N ARG A 447 -5.31 10.21 2.81
CA ARG A 447 -5.76 9.68 4.11
C ARG A 447 -4.57 9.18 4.93
N LEU A 448 -4.47 9.63 6.17
CA LEU A 448 -3.46 9.17 7.11
C LEU A 448 -3.95 7.94 7.87
N VAL A 449 -3.09 6.93 8.00
CA VAL A 449 -3.40 5.68 8.71
C VAL A 449 -2.22 5.27 9.60
N ASP A 450 -2.51 4.70 10.76
CA ASP A 450 -1.52 4.34 11.79
C ASP A 450 -1.44 2.82 12.05
N ARG A 451 -2.26 2.04 11.35
CA ARG A 451 -2.39 0.58 11.46
C ARG A 451 -2.21 -0.12 10.11
N SER A 452 -1.76 -1.37 10.13
CA SER A 452 -1.73 -2.24 8.95
C SER A 452 -3.14 -2.70 8.55
N GLY A 453 -3.26 -3.25 7.35
CA GLY A 453 -4.51 -3.80 6.80
C GLY A 453 -5.08 -3.01 5.64
N TRP A 454 -6.33 -3.33 5.26
CA TRP A 454 -7.07 -2.64 4.22
C TRP A 454 -7.54 -1.25 4.66
N HIS A 455 -7.24 -0.26 3.82
CA HIS A 455 -7.73 1.10 3.96
C HIS A 455 -8.38 1.56 2.66
N VAL A 456 -9.45 2.33 2.78
CA VAL A 456 -10.11 2.99 1.65
C VAL A 456 -9.53 4.40 1.53
N ALA A 457 -8.85 4.67 0.42
CA ALA A 457 -8.32 5.98 0.05
C ALA A 457 -9.45 7.00 -0.17
N SER A 458 -9.14 8.29 -0.22
CA SER A 458 -10.09 9.36 -0.52
C SER A 458 -10.78 9.18 -1.88
N SER A 459 -10.07 8.58 -2.85
CA SER A 459 -10.57 8.17 -4.17
C SER A 459 -11.57 7.00 -4.16
N GLY A 460 -11.81 6.37 -3.01
CA GLY A 460 -12.63 5.15 -2.87
C GLY A 460 -11.88 3.85 -3.18
N GLN A 461 -10.64 3.91 -3.66
CA GLN A 461 -9.81 2.73 -3.93
C GLN A 461 -9.32 2.07 -2.64
N ARG A 462 -9.27 0.73 -2.61
CA ARG A 462 -8.70 -0.05 -1.51
C ARG A 462 -7.20 -0.25 -1.69
N THR A 463 -6.45 0.07 -0.65
CA THR A 463 -4.99 -0.14 -0.56
C THR A 463 -4.69 -0.90 0.72
N PHE A 464 -3.81 -1.89 0.65
CA PHE A 464 -3.33 -2.62 1.82
C PHE A 464 -2.05 -1.97 2.34
N VAL A 465 -1.95 -1.78 3.65
CA VAL A 465 -0.74 -1.28 4.31
C VAL A 465 -0.11 -2.41 5.11
N MET A 466 1.09 -2.82 4.72
CA MET A 466 1.90 -3.79 5.46
C MET A 466 2.41 -3.19 6.78
N PRO A 467 2.68 -4.01 7.81
CA PRO A 467 3.37 -3.55 9.01
C PRO A 467 4.71 -2.89 8.67
N GLY A 468 4.89 -1.65 9.12
CA GLY A 468 6.05 -0.82 8.78
C GLY A 468 5.81 0.20 7.65
N GLY A 469 4.68 0.12 6.92
CA GLY A 469 4.21 1.17 6.02
C GLY A 469 4.39 0.94 4.52
N GLU A 470 4.88 -0.23 4.10
CA GLU A 470 4.85 -0.65 2.69
C GLU A 470 3.39 -0.71 2.21
N MET A 471 3.07 -0.02 1.12
CA MET A 471 1.71 0.05 0.57
C MET A 471 1.60 -0.86 -0.65
N ILE A 472 0.50 -1.61 -0.73
CA ILE A 472 0.23 -2.56 -1.81
C ILE A 472 -1.18 -2.29 -2.36
N GLY A 473 -1.26 -1.92 -3.63
CA GLY A 473 -2.49 -1.47 -4.28
C GLY A 473 -2.21 -0.54 -5.46
N PRO A 474 -3.20 0.24 -5.91
CA PRO A 474 -3.03 1.20 -7.00
C PRO A 474 -1.90 2.20 -6.72
N SER A 475 -1.06 2.47 -7.71
CA SER A 475 0.12 3.35 -7.56
C SER A 475 -0.20 4.82 -7.24
N ASN A 476 -1.45 5.22 -7.48
CA ASN A 476 -1.99 6.55 -7.16
C ASN A 476 -2.68 6.61 -5.77
N ALA A 477 -2.55 5.58 -4.93
CA ALA A 477 -3.22 5.49 -3.64
C ALA A 477 -3.01 6.74 -2.78
N GLU A 478 -4.11 7.43 -2.49
CA GLU A 478 -4.14 8.57 -1.56
C GLU A 478 -4.17 8.10 -0.10
N VAL A 479 -3.15 7.32 0.30
CA VAL A 479 -2.94 6.82 1.68
C VAL A 479 -1.51 7.13 2.12
N LEU A 480 -1.32 7.48 3.40
CA LEU A 480 -0.01 7.65 4.03
C LEU A 480 0.04 6.92 5.36
N PHE A 481 1.13 6.20 5.64
CA PHE A 481 1.31 5.49 6.90
C PHE A 481 2.07 6.37 7.92
N ARG A 482 1.38 6.77 8.99
CA ARG A 482 1.99 7.40 10.17
C ARG A 482 2.54 6.31 11.08
N ALA A 483 3.82 5.97 10.93
CA ALA A 483 4.54 5.22 11.95
C ALA A 483 4.48 5.99 13.29
N GLY A 484 4.14 5.29 14.38
CA GLY A 484 4.09 5.86 15.72
C GLY A 484 5.49 6.24 16.27
N LYS A 485 5.63 6.35 17.60
CA LYS A 485 6.96 6.59 18.23
C LYS A 485 7.96 5.42 18.08
N GLY A 486 7.56 4.35 17.40
CA GLY A 486 8.42 3.23 17.02
C GLY A 486 9.06 3.48 15.65
N ASP A 487 10.27 2.97 15.49
CA ASP A 487 11.02 3.00 14.23
C ASP A 487 10.31 2.13 13.18
N ALA A 488 9.82 2.76 12.10
CA ALA A 488 9.11 2.09 11.01
C ALA A 488 9.94 0.94 10.41
N ALA A 489 11.26 1.14 10.26
CA ALA A 489 12.16 0.14 9.71
C ALA A 489 12.27 -1.10 10.62
N LYS A 490 12.17 -0.93 11.95
CA LYS A 490 12.16 -2.07 12.90
C LYS A 490 10.84 -2.83 12.89
N LEU A 491 9.74 -2.17 12.55
CA LEU A 491 8.45 -2.83 12.33
C LEU A 491 8.41 -3.57 11.00
N ALA A 492 9.02 -3.00 9.95
CA ALA A 492 9.11 -3.62 8.62
C ALA A 492 10.09 -4.82 8.59
N ALA A 493 11.22 -4.75 9.29
CA ALA A 493 12.32 -5.72 9.14
C ALA A 493 11.94 -7.20 9.30
N PRO A 494 11.10 -7.63 10.27
CA PRO A 494 10.65 -9.02 10.36
C PRO A 494 9.83 -9.49 9.15
N TYR A 495 9.13 -8.56 8.50
CA TYR A 495 8.27 -8.79 7.33
C TYR A 495 9.01 -8.58 5.99
N ALA A 496 10.29 -8.22 5.98
CA ALA A 496 11.03 -8.00 4.73
C ALA A 496 11.04 -9.28 3.87
N PRO A 497 10.76 -9.20 2.56
CA PRO A 497 10.79 -10.37 1.70
C PRO A 497 12.24 -10.83 1.41
N SER A 498 12.41 -12.14 1.25
CA SER A 498 13.67 -12.77 0.86
C SER A 498 13.42 -13.81 -0.24
N GLY A 499 14.23 -13.77 -1.29
CA GLY A 499 14.04 -14.55 -2.52
C GLY A 499 12.87 -14.10 -3.38
N THR A 500 12.44 -14.96 -4.30
CA THR A 500 11.30 -14.75 -5.21
C THR A 500 10.06 -15.55 -4.79
N LEU A 501 8.90 -15.23 -5.37
CA LEU A 501 7.70 -16.07 -5.20
C LEU A 501 7.95 -17.49 -5.71
N ARG A 502 8.58 -17.63 -6.88
CA ARG A 502 8.83 -18.94 -7.50
C ARG A 502 9.72 -19.83 -6.63
N GLU A 503 10.80 -19.30 -6.06
CA GLU A 503 11.65 -20.08 -5.14
C GLU A 503 10.90 -20.53 -3.89
N TRP A 504 10.00 -19.70 -3.35
CA TRP A 504 9.11 -20.06 -2.23
C TRP A 504 8.10 -21.15 -2.65
N GLN A 505 7.51 -21.03 -3.84
CA GLN A 505 6.60 -22.03 -4.39
C GLN A 505 7.31 -23.38 -4.60
N ASP A 506 8.45 -23.36 -5.28
CA ASP A 506 9.24 -24.55 -5.63
C ASP A 506 9.82 -25.24 -4.38
N SER A 507 10.23 -24.48 -3.35
CA SER A 507 10.92 -25.02 -2.16
C SER A 507 10.04 -25.28 -0.93
N ILE A 508 8.86 -24.66 -0.82
CA ILE A 508 8.01 -24.71 0.38
C ILE A 508 6.58 -25.10 0.02
N ALA A 509 5.93 -24.38 -0.90
CA ALA A 509 4.52 -24.64 -1.19
C ALA A 509 4.30 -25.98 -1.90
N SER A 510 5.16 -26.34 -2.85
CA SER A 510 5.12 -27.66 -3.53
C SER A 510 5.21 -28.83 -2.54
N GLN A 511 6.03 -28.67 -1.50
CA GLN A 511 6.28 -29.67 -0.45
C GLN A 511 5.12 -29.80 0.55
N ALA A 512 4.19 -28.83 0.56
CA ALA A 512 2.96 -28.93 1.32
C ALA A 512 1.89 -29.79 0.60
N ASP A 513 2.02 -30.06 -0.70
CA ASP A 513 1.05 -30.90 -1.40
C ASP A 513 1.04 -32.34 -0.84
N GLY A 514 -0.15 -32.90 -0.67
CA GLY A 514 -0.37 -34.14 0.08
C GLY A 514 -0.12 -34.07 1.60
N ASN A 515 0.28 -32.91 2.15
CA ASN A 515 0.48 -32.69 3.59
C ASN A 515 -0.62 -31.76 4.14
N ASP A 516 -1.74 -32.33 4.54
CA ASP A 516 -2.95 -31.64 5.03
C ASP A 516 -2.68 -30.62 6.15
N ARG A 517 -1.83 -30.94 7.12
CA ARG A 517 -1.44 -30.02 8.20
C ARG A 517 -0.67 -28.79 7.70
N LEU A 518 0.20 -28.98 6.70
CA LEU A 518 0.97 -27.89 6.08
C LEU A 518 0.08 -27.01 5.19
N ILE A 519 -0.79 -27.63 4.39
CA ILE A 519 -1.81 -26.94 3.59
C ILE A 519 -2.67 -26.05 4.48
N LEU A 520 -3.24 -26.60 5.56
CA LEU A 520 -4.08 -25.82 6.48
C LEU A 520 -3.29 -24.66 7.13
N ALA A 521 -2.03 -24.87 7.50
CA ALA A 521 -1.21 -23.83 8.11
C ALA A 521 -0.92 -22.66 7.15
N ILE A 522 -0.64 -22.94 5.88
CA ILE A 522 -0.46 -21.92 4.83
C ILE A 522 -1.79 -21.17 4.56
N CYS A 523 -2.89 -21.91 4.41
CA CYS A 523 -4.23 -21.34 4.24
C CYS A 523 -4.63 -20.43 5.41
N ALA A 524 -4.34 -20.84 6.65
CA ALA A 524 -4.59 -20.06 7.85
C ALA A 524 -3.71 -18.80 7.95
N ALA A 525 -2.45 -18.86 7.50
CA ALA A 525 -1.59 -17.69 7.43
C ALA A 525 -2.12 -16.63 6.44
N LEU A 526 -2.62 -17.07 5.29
CA LEU A 526 -3.21 -16.21 4.24
C LEU A 526 -4.61 -15.67 4.59
N ALA A 527 -5.23 -16.10 5.69
CA ALA A 527 -6.64 -15.83 5.97
C ALA A 527 -6.94 -14.42 6.49
N SER A 528 -6.00 -13.79 7.20
CA SER A 528 -6.22 -12.51 7.89
C SER A 528 -6.65 -11.34 6.99
N PRO A 529 -6.07 -11.12 5.79
CA PRO A 529 -6.51 -10.05 4.88
C PRO A 529 -7.96 -10.18 4.42
N LEU A 530 -8.51 -11.41 4.41
CA LEU A 530 -9.87 -11.67 3.93
C LEU A 530 -10.93 -11.52 5.01
N LEU A 531 -10.55 -11.47 6.29
CA LEU A 531 -11.50 -11.30 7.41
C LEU A 531 -12.33 -10.02 7.25
N VAL A 532 -11.69 -8.87 6.99
CA VAL A 532 -12.38 -7.59 6.83
C VAL A 532 -13.17 -7.54 5.52
N LEU A 533 -12.60 -8.07 4.43
CA LEU A 533 -13.24 -8.09 3.11
C LEU A 533 -14.52 -8.94 3.11
N MET A 534 -14.53 -10.06 3.83
CA MET A 534 -15.64 -11.02 3.91
C MET A 534 -16.55 -10.81 5.14
N GLU A 535 -16.29 -9.78 5.97
CA GLU A 535 -17.00 -9.52 7.23
C GLU A 535 -16.99 -10.72 8.21
N ALA A 536 -15.91 -11.51 8.17
CA ALA A 536 -15.74 -12.72 8.95
C ALA A 536 -15.07 -12.44 10.32
N PRO A 537 -15.46 -13.14 11.40
CA PRO A 537 -14.84 -12.98 12.72
C PRO A 537 -13.44 -13.60 12.76
N GLY A 538 -12.58 -13.05 13.62
CA GLY A 538 -11.25 -13.60 13.87
C GLY A 538 -11.25 -14.99 14.53
N GLY A 539 -10.07 -15.48 14.85
CA GLY A 539 -9.85 -16.78 15.48
C GLY A 539 -8.69 -17.51 14.81
N GLY A 540 -8.65 -18.84 14.86
CA GLY A 540 -7.50 -19.56 14.32
C GLY A 540 -7.57 -21.08 14.51
N PHE A 541 -6.41 -21.72 14.48
CA PHE A 541 -6.24 -23.16 14.76
C PHE A 541 -5.10 -23.39 15.77
N HIS A 542 -5.24 -24.43 16.59
CA HIS A 542 -4.20 -24.88 17.51
C HIS A 542 -3.77 -26.31 17.18
N PHE A 543 -2.51 -26.52 16.82
CA PHE A 543 -1.93 -27.83 16.55
C PHE A 543 -1.28 -28.38 17.83
N TRP A 544 -1.84 -29.45 18.39
CA TRP A 544 -1.39 -30.03 19.66
C TRP A 544 -0.88 -31.47 19.50
N GLY A 545 0.04 -31.90 20.36
CA GLY A 545 0.60 -33.26 20.33
C GLY A 545 1.99 -33.32 20.94
N GLU A 546 2.65 -34.48 20.90
CA GLU A 546 3.97 -34.68 21.51
C GLU A 546 5.06 -33.75 20.94
N SER A 547 6.14 -33.57 21.70
CA SER A 547 7.30 -32.79 21.25
C SER A 547 8.02 -33.48 20.07
N SER A 548 8.79 -32.73 19.30
CA SER A 548 9.60 -33.22 18.17
C SER A 548 8.87 -33.82 16.95
N ILE A 549 7.53 -33.77 16.87
CA ILE A 549 6.75 -34.26 15.70
C ILE A 549 6.65 -33.28 14.50
N GLY A 550 7.46 -32.21 14.47
CA GLY A 550 7.51 -31.24 13.36
C GLY A 550 6.62 -29.98 13.50
N LYS A 551 5.94 -29.79 14.65
CA LYS A 551 5.06 -28.61 14.90
C LYS A 551 5.72 -27.26 14.62
N SER A 552 6.99 -27.08 14.99
CA SER A 552 7.72 -25.83 14.76
C SER A 552 8.02 -25.60 13.27
N THR A 553 8.26 -26.64 12.48
CA THR A 553 8.42 -26.55 11.02
C THR A 553 7.11 -26.09 10.37
N LEU A 554 5.97 -26.67 10.76
CA LEU A 554 4.64 -26.20 10.33
C LEU A 554 4.44 -24.71 10.65
N MET A 555 4.84 -24.26 11.83
CA MET A 555 4.78 -22.84 12.22
C MET A 555 5.67 -21.95 11.34
N PHE A 556 6.92 -22.36 11.06
CA PHE A 556 7.83 -21.59 10.21
C PHE A 556 7.36 -21.51 8.76
N ILE A 557 6.73 -22.57 8.24
CA ILE A 557 6.09 -22.57 6.92
C ILE A 557 4.95 -21.54 6.87
N ALA A 558 4.08 -21.53 7.88
CA ALA A 558 3.00 -20.54 7.99
C ALA A 558 3.53 -19.09 8.11
N ILE A 559 4.58 -18.88 8.90
CA ILE A 559 5.26 -17.57 9.04
C ILE A 559 5.88 -17.12 7.71
N SER A 560 6.49 -18.03 6.95
CA SER A 560 7.21 -17.72 5.71
C SER A 560 6.34 -17.06 4.64
N VAL A 561 5.01 -17.17 4.73
CA VAL A 561 4.08 -16.42 3.88
C VAL A 561 4.32 -14.90 4.00
N TRP A 562 4.56 -14.40 5.21
CA TRP A 562 4.57 -12.97 5.53
C TRP A 562 5.95 -12.39 5.87
N GLY A 563 6.87 -13.22 6.33
CA GLY A 563 8.23 -12.78 6.64
C GLY A 563 9.08 -13.84 7.33
N SER A 564 10.16 -13.38 7.92
CA SER A 564 11.15 -14.21 8.61
C SER A 564 10.61 -14.83 9.91
N ASN A 565 11.30 -15.87 10.39
CA ASN A 565 11.00 -16.56 11.65
C ASN A 565 10.99 -15.65 12.91
N ALA A 566 11.43 -14.39 12.80
CA ALA A 566 11.27 -13.37 13.83
C ALA A 566 9.80 -12.94 14.08
N LEU A 567 8.86 -13.35 13.22
CA LEU A 567 7.41 -13.19 13.43
C LEU A 567 6.81 -14.22 14.41
N LYS A 568 7.59 -15.20 14.90
CA LYS A 568 7.14 -16.15 15.92
C LYS A 568 7.00 -15.45 17.27
N ASN A 569 5.82 -15.53 17.89
CA ASN A 569 5.56 -15.00 19.22
C ASN A 569 5.30 -16.16 20.21
N GLU A 570 5.51 -15.91 21.50
CA GLU A 570 5.15 -16.83 22.58
C GLU A 570 3.78 -16.48 23.15
N TRP A 571 3.03 -17.47 23.63
CA TRP A 571 1.79 -17.24 24.39
C TRP A 571 2.01 -16.41 25.67
N LYS A 572 3.17 -16.55 26.30
CA LYS A 572 3.47 -15.96 27.62
C LYS A 572 3.83 -14.48 27.51
N SER A 573 2.82 -13.64 27.64
CA SER A 573 2.95 -12.19 27.50
C SER A 573 2.07 -11.45 28.52
N THR A 574 2.35 -10.16 28.75
CA THR A 574 1.42 -9.27 29.47
C THR A 574 0.28 -8.83 28.55
N ASP A 575 -0.92 -8.59 29.07
CA ASP A 575 -2.08 -8.10 28.30
C ASP A 575 -1.72 -6.96 27.32
N ASN A 576 -0.93 -5.98 27.76
CA ASN A 576 -0.45 -4.86 26.95
C ASN A 576 0.37 -5.30 25.73
N ALA A 577 1.25 -6.27 25.93
CA ALA A 577 2.11 -6.78 24.89
C ALA A 577 1.31 -7.70 23.95
N THR A 578 0.33 -8.45 24.46
CA THR A 578 -0.56 -9.28 23.63
C THR A 578 -1.49 -8.43 22.75
N GLU A 579 -2.08 -7.37 23.30
CA GLU A 579 -2.81 -6.36 22.51
C GLU A 579 -1.90 -5.70 21.45
N GLY A 580 -0.63 -5.39 21.79
CA GLY A 580 0.34 -4.82 20.87
C GLY A 580 0.88 -5.79 19.81
N MET A 581 0.92 -7.10 20.08
CA MET A 581 1.24 -8.14 19.10
C MET A 581 0.08 -8.31 18.12
N ALA A 582 -1.15 -8.38 18.62
CA ALA A 582 -2.36 -8.49 17.79
C ALA A 582 -2.55 -7.29 16.85
N GLU A 583 -2.31 -6.07 17.34
CA GLU A 583 -2.32 -4.83 16.54
C GLU A 583 -1.30 -4.86 15.39
N ARG A 584 -0.07 -5.34 15.63
CA ARG A 584 0.98 -5.48 14.59
C ARG A 584 0.76 -6.63 13.62
N ALA A 585 0.02 -7.65 14.05
CA ALA A 585 -0.35 -8.81 13.27
C ALA A 585 -1.68 -8.60 12.52
N SER A 586 -2.35 -7.46 12.72
CA SER A 586 -3.65 -7.17 12.14
C SER A 586 -3.58 -7.26 10.62
N GLU A 587 -4.45 -8.11 10.08
CA GLU A 587 -4.64 -8.44 8.68
C GLU A 587 -3.44 -9.13 8.00
N VAL A 588 -2.39 -9.50 8.74
CA VAL A 588 -1.24 -10.31 8.25
C VAL A 588 -1.00 -11.61 9.02
N GLY A 589 -1.78 -11.89 10.05
CA GLY A 589 -1.75 -13.15 10.80
C GLY A 589 -0.81 -13.17 12.00
N LEU A 590 -1.20 -13.93 13.02
CA LEU A 590 -0.50 -14.02 14.30
C LEU A 590 -0.05 -15.46 14.59
N PHE A 591 1.23 -15.63 14.91
CA PHE A 591 1.87 -16.93 15.07
C PHE A 591 2.29 -17.14 16.53
N LEU A 592 1.67 -18.11 17.22
CA LEU A 592 1.78 -18.33 18.68
C LEU A 592 2.32 -19.73 19.02
N ASP A 593 3.56 -19.79 19.48
CA ASP A 593 4.25 -21.01 19.90
C ASP A 593 4.34 -21.13 21.43
N GLU A 594 4.69 -22.32 21.93
CA GLU A 594 5.00 -22.61 23.33
C GLU A 594 3.85 -22.30 24.33
N SER A 595 2.72 -23.01 24.21
CA SER A 595 1.56 -22.83 25.11
C SER A 595 1.78 -23.36 26.55
N THR A 596 2.75 -24.26 26.76
CA THR A 596 3.01 -25.01 28.01
C THR A 596 3.20 -24.12 29.24
N ASN A 597 3.63 -22.87 29.04
CA ASN A 597 3.95 -21.91 30.10
C ASN A 597 2.80 -20.94 30.44
N VAL A 598 1.59 -21.15 29.90
CA VAL A 598 0.41 -20.29 30.12
C VAL A 598 -0.75 -21.07 30.72
N ARG A 599 -1.37 -20.49 31.75
CA ARG A 599 -2.59 -21.01 32.39
C ARG A 599 -3.75 -21.04 31.40
N GLY A 600 -4.48 -22.15 31.32
CA GLY A 600 -5.58 -22.34 30.38
C GLY A 600 -6.63 -21.23 30.43
N ARG A 601 -6.95 -20.71 31.62
CA ARG A 601 -7.87 -19.57 31.75
C ARG A 601 -7.39 -18.32 31.02
N ILE A 602 -6.09 -18.01 31.11
CA ILE A 602 -5.47 -16.86 30.40
C ILE A 602 -5.45 -17.13 28.89
N MET A 603 -5.16 -18.36 28.48
CA MET A 603 -5.23 -18.79 27.08
C MET A 603 -6.65 -18.57 26.51
N GLY A 604 -7.67 -18.97 27.26
CA GLY A 604 -9.08 -18.75 26.92
C GLY A 604 -9.48 -17.28 26.78
N ASP A 605 -9.01 -16.40 27.67
CA ASP A 605 -9.23 -14.95 27.60
C ASP A 605 -8.55 -14.34 26.37
N ILE A 606 -7.30 -14.77 26.06
CA ILE A 606 -6.57 -14.33 24.87
C ILE A 606 -7.29 -14.75 23.59
N ILE A 607 -7.77 -15.99 23.50
CA ILE A 607 -8.54 -16.49 22.34
C ILE A 607 -9.80 -15.66 22.12
N TYR A 608 -10.52 -15.31 23.20
CA TYR A 608 -11.68 -14.43 23.10
C TYR A 608 -11.32 -13.02 22.61
N MET A 609 -10.27 -12.43 23.16
CA MET A 609 -9.78 -11.10 22.77
C MET A 609 -9.40 -11.07 21.28
N LEU A 610 -8.55 -12.02 20.84
CA LEU A 610 -8.07 -12.13 19.46
C LEU A 610 -9.21 -12.36 18.46
N ALA A 611 -10.15 -13.27 18.77
CA ALA A 611 -11.25 -13.58 17.86
C ALA A 611 -12.34 -12.48 17.80
N ASN A 612 -12.52 -11.70 18.88
CA ASN A 612 -13.45 -10.56 18.89
C ASN A 612 -12.81 -9.28 18.31
N GLY A 613 -11.49 -9.24 18.13
CA GLY A 613 -10.78 -8.15 17.44
C GLY A 613 -10.64 -6.84 18.23
N ALA A 614 -10.75 -6.88 19.56
CA ALA A 614 -10.67 -5.69 20.41
C ALA A 614 -9.94 -5.96 21.74
N GLY A 615 -9.07 -5.00 22.14
CA GLY A 615 -8.39 -4.99 23.43
C GLY A 615 -9.29 -4.56 24.60
N LYS A 616 -8.72 -4.46 25.81
CA LYS A 616 -9.46 -4.04 27.01
C LYS A 616 -9.67 -2.52 27.04
N ASN A 617 -10.92 -2.09 27.26
CA ASN A 617 -11.28 -0.68 27.48
C ASN A 617 -10.54 -0.11 28.71
N ARG A 618 -10.09 1.15 28.63
CA ARG A 618 -9.34 1.82 29.71
C ARG A 618 -9.75 3.27 29.91
N ALA A 619 -9.81 3.70 31.16
CA ALA A 619 -9.90 5.11 31.48
C ALA A 619 -8.58 5.83 31.16
N SER A 620 -8.70 7.05 30.63
CA SER A 620 -7.64 8.03 30.47
C SER A 620 -7.37 8.79 31.78
N ARG A 621 -6.31 9.61 31.82
CA ARG A 621 -5.94 10.42 33.00
C ARG A 621 -6.95 11.52 33.32
N ASP A 622 -7.82 11.86 32.36
CA ASP A 622 -8.91 12.83 32.43
C ASP A 622 -10.29 12.15 32.58
N THR A 623 -10.33 10.87 32.96
CA THR A 623 -11.54 10.03 33.09
C THR A 623 -12.35 9.78 31.80
N SER A 624 -11.90 10.27 30.63
CA SER A 624 -12.43 9.81 29.33
C SER A 624 -12.08 8.35 29.06
N VAL A 625 -12.79 7.66 28.16
CA VAL A 625 -12.39 6.33 27.69
C VAL A 625 -11.33 6.50 26.61
N ARG A 626 -10.16 5.87 26.78
CA ARG A 626 -9.14 5.84 25.72
C ARG A 626 -9.66 5.05 24.52
N PRO A 627 -9.31 5.42 23.27
CA PRO A 627 -9.55 4.59 22.11
C PRO A 627 -9.03 3.17 22.34
N THR A 628 -9.91 2.19 22.19
CA THR A 628 -9.59 0.78 22.37
C THR A 628 -8.90 0.26 21.12
N LYS A 629 -7.78 -0.46 21.30
CA LYS A 629 -7.07 -1.10 20.19
C LYS A 629 -7.98 -2.11 19.50
N THR A 630 -8.03 -2.06 18.18
CA THR A 630 -8.73 -3.02 17.33
C THR A 630 -7.74 -3.73 16.41
N PHE A 631 -8.04 -4.97 16.06
CA PHE A 631 -7.22 -5.82 15.20
C PHE A 631 -8.08 -6.90 14.56
N SER A 632 -7.75 -7.31 13.35
CA SER A 632 -8.40 -8.42 12.66
C SER A 632 -7.37 -9.50 12.39
N VAL A 633 -7.40 -10.60 13.15
CA VAL A 633 -6.35 -11.62 13.09
C VAL A 633 -6.93 -13.02 12.90
N PHE A 634 -6.37 -13.74 11.93
CA PHE A 634 -6.37 -15.18 11.90
C PHE A 634 -5.05 -15.68 12.50
N PHE A 635 -5.10 -16.61 13.45
CA PHE A 635 -3.90 -17.07 14.16
C PHE A 635 -3.61 -18.56 13.96
N VAL A 636 -2.33 -18.87 13.88
CA VAL A 636 -1.80 -20.24 13.86
C VAL A 636 -1.05 -20.46 15.16
N SER A 637 -1.33 -21.55 15.84
CA SER A 637 -0.69 -21.87 17.11
C SER A 637 -0.26 -23.33 17.20
N ALA A 638 0.81 -23.58 17.96
CA ALA A 638 1.28 -24.92 18.30
C ALA A 638 1.42 -25.08 19.83
N GLY A 639 1.29 -26.32 20.32
CA GLY A 639 1.40 -26.64 21.75
C GLY A 639 1.54 -28.13 22.02
N GLU A 640 1.69 -28.50 23.29
CA GLU A 640 1.69 -29.91 23.71
C GLU A 640 0.29 -30.45 23.96
N LYS A 641 -0.62 -29.63 24.51
CA LYS A 641 -1.98 -30.01 24.92
C LYS A 641 -3.02 -29.25 24.10
N ALA A 642 -4.16 -29.89 23.83
CA ALA A 642 -5.36 -29.22 23.35
C ALA A 642 -5.77 -28.07 24.30
N VAL A 643 -6.32 -26.99 23.74
CA VAL A 643 -6.80 -25.82 24.48
C VAL A 643 -7.82 -26.21 25.57
N GLU A 644 -8.69 -27.15 25.21
CA GLU A 644 -9.67 -27.81 26.07
C GLU A 644 -9.03 -28.39 27.33
N THR A 645 -8.00 -29.20 27.15
CA THR A 645 -7.29 -29.88 28.24
C THR A 645 -6.59 -28.87 29.13
N ALA A 646 -5.94 -27.86 28.55
CA ALA A 646 -5.27 -26.80 29.29
C ALA A 646 -6.25 -25.96 30.13
N ILE A 647 -7.46 -25.68 29.62
CA ILE A 647 -8.52 -24.97 30.37
C ILE A 647 -9.07 -25.86 31.50
N ALA A 648 -9.31 -27.15 31.23
CA ALA A 648 -9.84 -28.08 32.22
C ALA A 648 -8.88 -28.32 33.41
N GLU A 649 -7.56 -28.29 33.18
CA GLU A 649 -6.54 -28.38 34.23
C GLU A 649 -6.53 -27.18 35.21
N ASP A 650 -7.17 -26.07 34.85
CA ASP A 650 -7.27 -24.82 35.62
C ASP A 650 -8.59 -24.72 36.45
N ASP A 651 -9.29 -25.86 36.64
CA ASP A 651 -10.65 -25.98 37.20
C ASP A 651 -11.63 -24.94 36.58
N ALA A 652 -11.54 -24.75 35.26
CA ALA A 652 -12.36 -23.80 34.52
C ALA A 652 -13.26 -24.49 33.50
N ASP A 653 -14.53 -24.07 33.43
CA ASP A 653 -15.49 -24.60 32.46
C ASP A 653 -15.10 -24.17 31.03
N ILE A 654 -14.93 -25.15 30.15
CA ILE A 654 -14.72 -24.91 28.72
C ILE A 654 -16.03 -24.38 28.13
N THR A 655 -16.01 -23.17 27.60
CA THR A 655 -17.18 -22.64 26.89
C THR A 655 -17.17 -23.14 25.44
N GLY A 656 -18.29 -23.64 24.93
CA GLY A 656 -18.43 -24.04 23.52
C GLY A 656 -18.19 -22.91 22.49
N GLY A 657 -18.00 -21.67 22.96
CA GLY A 657 -17.60 -20.52 22.15
C GLY A 657 -16.08 -20.41 21.93
N GLN A 658 -15.23 -21.12 22.68
CA GLN A 658 -13.77 -21.12 22.53
C GLN A 658 -13.31 -22.12 21.46
N ASP A 659 -13.81 -23.36 21.51
CA ASP A 659 -13.62 -24.43 20.51
C ASP A 659 -13.99 -23.94 19.08
N VAL A 660 -15.10 -23.20 18.94
CA VAL A 660 -15.51 -22.55 17.67
C VAL A 660 -14.57 -21.42 17.21
N ARG A 661 -13.79 -20.81 18.11
CA ARG A 661 -12.82 -19.75 17.80
C ARG A 661 -11.42 -20.30 17.50
N MET A 662 -11.05 -21.40 18.13
CA MET A 662 -9.74 -22.04 18.01
C MET A 662 -9.89 -23.56 18.17
N PRO A 663 -10.19 -24.30 17.09
CA PRO A 663 -10.23 -25.75 17.11
C PRO A 663 -8.84 -26.33 17.43
N SER A 664 -8.77 -27.28 18.37
CA SER A 664 -7.57 -28.03 18.72
C SER A 664 -7.40 -29.25 17.82
N ILE A 665 -6.56 -29.13 16.79
CA ILE A 665 -6.29 -30.16 15.79
C ILE A 665 -5.11 -31.03 16.28
N PRO A 666 -5.22 -32.38 16.26
CA PRO A 666 -4.07 -33.25 16.46
C PRO A 666 -2.97 -32.92 15.45
N ALA A 667 -1.78 -32.60 15.93
CA ALA A 667 -0.65 -32.25 15.06
C ALA A 667 -0.07 -33.48 14.36
N ASP A 668 -0.07 -34.64 15.04
CA ASP A 668 0.23 -35.90 14.38
C ASP A 668 -0.87 -36.23 13.35
N THR A 669 -0.46 -36.89 12.28
CA THR A 669 -1.31 -37.39 11.20
C THR A 669 -1.48 -38.91 11.26
N GLU A 670 -0.87 -39.55 12.26
CA GLU A 670 -0.86 -41.01 12.50
C GLU A 670 -0.21 -41.81 11.34
N SER A 671 0.51 -41.11 10.46
CA SER A 671 1.26 -41.65 9.32
C SER A 671 2.58 -42.33 9.71
N GLY A 672 3.02 -42.14 10.96
CA GLY A 672 4.39 -42.45 11.42
C GLY A 672 5.41 -41.35 11.16
N PHE A 673 5.02 -40.22 10.57
CA PHE A 673 5.90 -39.08 10.26
C PHE A 673 5.50 -37.76 10.95
N GLY A 674 4.66 -37.81 11.98
CA GLY A 674 4.21 -36.64 12.73
C GLY A 674 3.28 -35.75 11.90
N VAL A 675 3.61 -34.45 11.76
CA VAL A 675 2.81 -33.49 10.97
C VAL A 675 2.79 -33.75 9.45
N PHE A 676 3.58 -34.71 8.95
CA PHE A 676 3.70 -35.01 7.53
C PHE A 676 2.98 -36.32 7.16
N ARG A 677 2.41 -36.38 5.95
CA ARG A 677 1.93 -37.62 5.30
C ARG A 677 2.78 -37.98 4.08
N ASN A 678 3.36 -36.98 3.41
CA ASN A 678 4.22 -37.14 2.25
C ASN A 678 5.57 -36.45 2.49
N LEU A 679 6.67 -37.20 2.37
CA LEU A 679 8.03 -36.70 2.55
C LEU A 679 8.71 -36.32 1.22
N HIS A 680 8.00 -36.39 0.09
CA HIS A 680 8.46 -35.98 -1.24
C HIS A 680 9.81 -36.58 -1.69
N GLY A 681 10.08 -37.82 -1.27
CA GLY A 681 11.34 -38.53 -1.57
C GLY A 681 12.53 -38.14 -0.70
N ALA A 682 12.32 -37.47 0.44
CA ALA A 682 13.38 -37.27 1.43
C ALA A 682 13.86 -38.62 1.99
N GLU A 683 15.17 -38.89 1.86
CA GLU A 683 15.81 -40.10 2.36
C GLU A 683 16.41 -39.88 3.77
N PRO A 684 16.49 -40.92 4.62
CA PRO A 684 17.13 -40.82 5.92
C PRO A 684 18.66 -40.66 5.79
N THR A 685 19.28 -40.01 6.77
CA THR A 685 20.75 -40.00 6.92
C THR A 685 21.18 -40.88 8.10
N HIS A 686 22.48 -41.13 8.24
CA HIS A 686 23.01 -41.98 9.31
C HIS A 686 22.55 -41.58 10.73
N ASN A 687 22.28 -40.30 10.95
CA ASN A 687 21.95 -39.74 12.27
C ASN A 687 20.50 -39.21 12.37
N MET A 688 19.68 -39.29 11.31
CA MET A 688 18.37 -38.63 11.27
C MET A 688 17.37 -39.36 10.36
N PRO A 689 16.13 -39.61 10.81
CA PRO A 689 15.09 -40.21 9.98
C PRO A 689 14.65 -39.26 8.85
N ALA A 690 14.09 -39.82 7.78
CA ALA A 690 13.61 -39.08 6.60
C ALA A 690 12.70 -37.88 6.95
N ALA A 691 11.76 -38.05 7.88
CA ALA A 691 10.88 -36.98 8.34
C ALA A 691 11.64 -35.81 9.01
N GLY A 692 12.75 -36.09 9.70
CA GLY A 692 13.63 -35.07 10.26
C GLY A 692 14.40 -34.32 9.17
N VAL A 693 14.93 -35.05 8.17
CA VAL A 693 15.63 -34.46 7.02
C VAL A 693 14.70 -33.55 6.21
N PHE A 694 13.45 -33.98 6.02
CA PHE A 694 12.40 -33.19 5.37
C PHE A 694 12.06 -31.92 6.18
N ALA A 695 11.87 -32.06 7.50
CA ALA A 695 11.62 -30.94 8.40
C ALA A 695 12.76 -29.90 8.38
N ASP A 696 14.01 -30.33 8.43
CA ASP A 696 15.17 -29.44 8.38
C ASP A 696 15.35 -28.78 7.01
N THR A 697 15.07 -29.50 5.92
CA THR A 697 15.06 -28.94 4.56
C THR A 697 14.04 -27.80 4.45
N LEU A 698 12.83 -27.98 4.99
CA LEU A 698 11.79 -26.95 5.05
C LEU A 698 12.16 -25.79 5.99
N ASN A 699 12.78 -26.08 7.15
CA ASN A 699 13.30 -25.08 8.07
C ASN A 699 14.40 -24.21 7.41
N ASP A 700 15.24 -24.78 6.55
CA ASP A 700 16.27 -24.06 5.81
C ASP A 700 15.76 -23.36 4.55
N ALA A 701 14.65 -23.84 3.98
CA ALA A 701 13.93 -23.14 2.92
C ALA A 701 13.26 -21.86 3.47
N THR A 702 12.50 -21.95 4.57
CA THR A 702 11.79 -20.81 5.19
C THR A 702 12.74 -19.69 5.66
N LYS A 703 13.98 -20.03 6.07
CA LYS A 703 15.03 -19.03 6.37
C LYS A 703 15.48 -18.24 5.13
N ARG A 704 15.46 -18.85 3.94
CA ARG A 704 15.94 -18.26 2.68
C ARG A 704 14.82 -17.59 1.87
N TYR A 705 13.65 -18.19 1.87
CA TYR A 705 12.51 -17.81 1.05
C TYR A 705 11.33 -17.48 1.96
N HIS A 706 10.97 -16.20 2.04
CA HIS A 706 9.84 -15.75 2.87
C HIS A 706 9.33 -14.37 2.48
N GLY A 707 8.11 -14.04 2.93
CA GLY A 707 7.44 -12.76 2.75
C GLY A 707 6.87 -12.50 1.35
N THR A 708 7.35 -13.22 0.33
CA THR A 708 6.97 -13.05 -1.08
C THR A 708 5.54 -13.50 -1.38
N ALA A 709 5.10 -14.63 -0.81
CA ALA A 709 3.75 -15.18 -1.03
C ALA A 709 2.64 -14.25 -0.55
N GLY A 710 2.76 -13.69 0.65
CA GLY A 710 1.81 -12.72 1.19
C GLY A 710 1.73 -11.45 0.34
N ARG A 711 2.86 -10.90 -0.14
CA ARG A 711 2.86 -9.75 -1.07
C ARG A 711 2.14 -10.08 -2.37
N HIS A 712 2.42 -11.24 -2.96
CA HIS A 712 1.77 -11.64 -4.22
C HIS A 712 0.26 -11.77 -4.05
N PHE A 713 -0.18 -12.42 -2.97
CA PHE A 713 -1.59 -12.59 -2.65
C PHE A 713 -2.30 -11.25 -2.44
N ILE A 714 -1.72 -10.33 -1.66
CA ILE A 714 -2.29 -8.98 -1.46
C ILE A 714 -2.36 -8.19 -2.76
N ASN A 715 -1.35 -8.26 -3.64
CA ASN A 715 -1.40 -7.61 -4.96
C ASN A 715 -2.54 -8.16 -5.81
N ALA A 716 -2.71 -9.48 -5.87
CA ALA A 716 -3.79 -10.12 -6.61
C ALA A 716 -5.17 -9.80 -6.03
N LEU A 717 -5.32 -9.76 -4.70
CA LEU A 717 -6.54 -9.30 -4.04
C LEU A 717 -6.83 -7.83 -4.35
N ALA A 718 -5.82 -6.95 -4.26
CA ALA A 718 -5.99 -5.52 -4.50
C ALA A 718 -6.50 -5.21 -5.92
N ALA A 719 -6.23 -6.07 -6.90
CA ALA A 719 -6.79 -5.99 -8.25
C ALA A 719 -8.26 -6.47 -8.35
N ARG A 720 -8.76 -7.31 -7.42
CA ARG A 720 -10.10 -7.92 -7.44
C ARG A 720 -11.09 -7.34 -6.42
N VAL A 721 -10.67 -6.41 -5.56
CA VAL A 721 -11.49 -5.86 -4.45
C VAL A 721 -11.74 -4.36 -4.54
N GLN A 722 -11.66 -3.79 -5.75
CA GLN A 722 -12.01 -2.39 -6.01
C GLN A 722 -13.51 -2.25 -6.26
N GLY A 723 -14.05 -1.04 -6.07
CA GLY A 723 -15.42 -0.67 -6.46
C GLY A 723 -16.49 -1.75 -6.20
N ASP A 724 -17.21 -2.09 -7.27
CA ASP A 724 -18.27 -3.11 -7.32
C ASP A 724 -17.71 -4.55 -7.42
N ASP A 725 -16.46 -4.74 -7.86
CA ASP A 725 -15.80 -6.05 -8.02
C ASP A 725 -15.76 -6.85 -6.71
N LEU A 726 -15.75 -6.16 -5.57
CA LEU A 726 -15.85 -6.78 -4.24
C LEU A 726 -17.10 -7.66 -4.08
N ALA A 727 -18.22 -7.32 -4.75
CA ALA A 727 -19.44 -8.13 -4.69
C ALA A 727 -19.27 -9.47 -5.43
N GLU A 728 -18.71 -9.45 -6.65
CA GLU A 728 -18.39 -10.66 -7.41
C GLU A 728 -17.33 -11.50 -6.68
N PHE A 729 -16.31 -10.86 -6.12
CA PHE A 729 -15.28 -11.52 -5.32
C PHE A 729 -15.86 -12.23 -4.09
N ARG A 730 -16.80 -11.59 -3.37
CA ARG A 730 -17.55 -12.21 -2.26
C ARG A 730 -18.36 -13.43 -2.71
N GLU A 731 -19.01 -13.36 -3.86
CA GLU A 731 -19.76 -14.51 -4.42
C GLU A 731 -18.82 -15.67 -4.80
N GLY A 732 -17.68 -15.38 -5.45
CA GLY A 732 -16.62 -16.35 -5.71
C GLY A 732 -16.16 -17.04 -4.44
N PHE A 733 -15.75 -16.27 -3.43
CA PHE A 733 -15.30 -16.79 -2.14
C PHE A 733 -16.36 -17.68 -1.44
N GLN A 734 -17.62 -17.25 -1.47
CA GLN A 734 -18.73 -18.02 -0.89
C GLN A 734 -18.99 -19.36 -1.61
N ARG A 735 -18.68 -19.48 -2.90
CA ARG A 735 -18.75 -20.77 -3.62
C ARG A 735 -17.76 -21.79 -3.07
N HIS A 736 -16.53 -21.39 -2.73
CA HIS A 736 -15.56 -22.30 -2.11
C HIS A 736 -15.96 -22.72 -0.68
N ILE A 737 -16.51 -21.79 0.12
CA ILE A 737 -17.09 -22.14 1.43
C ILE A 737 -18.21 -23.18 1.26
N ASN A 738 -19.11 -22.99 0.31
CA ASN A 738 -20.21 -23.91 0.06
C ASN A 738 -19.71 -25.27 -0.45
N ALA A 739 -18.68 -25.31 -1.30
CA ALA A 739 -18.06 -26.55 -1.76
C ALA A 739 -17.53 -27.38 -0.58
N PHE A 740 -16.74 -26.76 0.32
CA PHE A 740 -16.26 -27.41 1.53
C PHE A 740 -17.41 -27.92 2.41
N LEU A 741 -18.42 -27.09 2.69
CA LEU A 741 -19.52 -27.49 3.56
C LEU A 741 -20.36 -28.63 2.96
N ASN A 742 -20.57 -28.65 1.65
CA ASN A 742 -21.31 -29.73 0.98
C ASN A 742 -20.54 -31.07 0.98
N GLU A 743 -19.21 -31.03 1.03
CA GLU A 743 -18.35 -32.23 1.09
C GLU A 743 -18.19 -32.74 2.53
N PHE A 744 -17.98 -31.84 3.49
CA PHE A 744 -17.58 -32.18 4.85
C PHE A 744 -18.66 -32.02 5.93
N ILE A 745 -19.89 -31.59 5.63
CA ILE A 745 -21.02 -31.55 6.59
C ILE A 745 -22.18 -32.44 6.12
N GLN A 746 -22.80 -33.15 7.06
CA GLN A 746 -23.97 -34.02 6.83
C GLN A 746 -25.22 -33.50 7.54
N GLU A 747 -26.39 -33.88 7.03
CA GLU A 747 -27.67 -33.58 7.67
C GLU A 747 -27.74 -34.29 9.04
N GLY A 748 -27.85 -33.51 10.12
CA GLY A 748 -27.82 -34.00 11.50
C GLY A 748 -26.54 -33.66 12.28
N ASP A 749 -25.48 -33.18 11.63
CA ASP A 749 -24.27 -32.69 12.32
C ASP A 749 -24.64 -31.54 13.30
N SER A 750 -24.09 -31.55 14.52
CA SER A 750 -24.51 -30.61 15.56
C SER A 750 -24.20 -29.13 15.19
N PRO A 751 -24.99 -28.14 15.66
CA PRO A 751 -24.75 -26.73 15.37
C PRO A 751 -23.38 -26.20 15.81
N GLN A 752 -22.69 -26.89 16.73
CA GLN A 752 -21.30 -26.58 17.09
C GLN A 752 -20.34 -27.05 16.00
N VAL A 753 -20.49 -28.29 15.51
CA VAL A 753 -19.67 -28.86 14.43
C VAL A 753 -19.81 -28.03 13.15
N VAL A 754 -21.03 -27.61 12.78
CA VAL A 754 -21.25 -26.73 11.62
C VAL A 754 -20.56 -25.37 11.77
N ARG A 755 -20.48 -24.81 12.99
CA ARG A 755 -19.74 -23.56 13.24
C ARG A 755 -18.23 -23.73 13.14
N VAL A 756 -17.69 -24.87 13.58
CA VAL A 756 -16.26 -25.20 13.41
C VAL A 756 -15.94 -25.44 11.94
N ALA A 757 -16.75 -26.25 11.24
CA ALA A 757 -16.57 -26.50 9.81
C ALA A 757 -16.56 -25.23 8.97
N LYS A 758 -17.36 -24.20 9.32
CA LYS A 758 -17.30 -22.87 8.67
C LYS A 758 -15.93 -22.19 8.80
N ARG A 759 -15.15 -22.44 9.86
CA ARG A 759 -13.78 -21.92 10.02
C ARG A 759 -12.79 -22.65 9.13
N PHE A 760 -12.90 -23.98 9.02
CA PHE A 760 -12.12 -24.76 8.06
C PHE A 760 -12.50 -24.40 6.61
N ALA A 761 -13.79 -24.24 6.30
CA ALA A 761 -14.28 -23.78 5.01
C ALA A 761 -13.76 -22.38 4.64
N PHE A 762 -13.64 -21.46 5.60
CA PHE A 762 -13.02 -20.15 5.39
C PHE A 762 -11.53 -20.30 5.01
N ALA A 763 -10.76 -21.11 5.75
CA ALA A 763 -9.36 -21.36 5.41
C ALA A 763 -9.19 -22.08 4.06
N ALA A 764 -10.04 -23.06 3.75
CA ALA A 764 -10.10 -23.70 2.44
C ALA A 764 -10.36 -22.68 1.32
N ALA A 765 -11.37 -21.83 1.47
CA ALA A 765 -11.71 -20.79 0.50
C ALA A 765 -10.58 -19.77 0.28
N VAL A 766 -9.85 -19.41 1.35
CA VAL A 766 -8.62 -18.59 1.25
C VAL A 766 -7.58 -19.30 0.39
N GLY A 767 -7.34 -20.59 0.63
CA GLY A 767 -6.39 -21.38 -0.14
C GLY A 767 -6.77 -21.52 -1.62
N GLU A 768 -8.04 -21.83 -1.92
CA GLU A 768 -8.53 -21.87 -3.31
C GLU A 768 -8.41 -20.51 -3.99
N THR A 769 -8.72 -19.41 -3.29
CA THR A 769 -8.51 -18.03 -3.80
C THR A 769 -7.03 -17.75 -4.08
N ALA A 770 -6.12 -18.29 -3.26
CA ALA A 770 -4.68 -18.13 -3.45
C ALA A 770 -4.11 -19.04 -4.56
N ILE A 771 -4.78 -20.17 -4.86
CA ILE A 771 -4.55 -20.98 -6.07
C ILE A 771 -5.01 -20.20 -7.31
N GLU A 772 -6.25 -19.68 -7.32
CA GLU A 772 -6.76 -18.83 -8.42
C GLU A 772 -5.85 -17.62 -8.70
N ALA A 773 -5.31 -17.01 -7.64
CA ALA A 773 -4.39 -15.88 -7.73
C ALA A 773 -2.97 -16.26 -8.19
N GLY A 774 -2.66 -17.55 -8.40
CA GLY A 774 -1.31 -18.02 -8.73
C GLY A 774 -0.27 -17.88 -7.61
N THR A 775 -0.71 -17.66 -6.36
CA THR A 775 0.17 -17.61 -5.19
C THR A 775 0.56 -19.01 -4.73
N LEU A 776 -0.36 -19.97 -4.79
CA LEU A 776 -0.14 -21.36 -4.43
C LEU A 776 -0.06 -22.21 -5.71
N PRO A 777 0.95 -23.08 -5.87
CA PRO A 777 1.17 -23.85 -7.10
C PRO A 777 0.34 -25.15 -7.16
N TRP A 778 -0.70 -25.27 -6.32
CA TRP A 778 -1.47 -26.49 -6.15
C TRP A 778 -2.59 -26.63 -7.19
N ALA A 779 -3.10 -27.85 -7.38
CA ALA A 779 -4.29 -28.07 -8.19
C ALA A 779 -5.54 -27.51 -7.47
N PRO A 780 -6.56 -27.03 -8.21
CA PRO A 780 -7.84 -26.65 -7.62
C PRO A 780 -8.47 -27.80 -6.81
N GLY A 781 -8.93 -27.48 -5.59
CA GLY A 781 -9.45 -28.44 -4.61
C GLY A 781 -8.42 -28.92 -3.58
N THR A 782 -7.12 -28.69 -3.76
CA THR A 782 -6.09 -29.11 -2.79
C THR A 782 -6.26 -28.43 -1.43
N ALA A 783 -6.70 -27.16 -1.39
CA ALA A 783 -6.90 -26.46 -0.12
C ALA A 783 -8.18 -26.93 0.60
N ILE A 784 -9.24 -27.24 -0.16
CA ILE A 784 -10.45 -27.91 0.36
C ILE A 784 -10.09 -29.27 0.97
N TRP A 785 -9.30 -30.09 0.26
CA TRP A 785 -8.87 -31.40 0.75
C TRP A 785 -8.05 -31.30 2.06
N GLY A 786 -7.00 -30.48 2.09
CA GLY A 786 -6.09 -30.40 3.25
C GLY A 786 -6.76 -29.83 4.51
N ALA A 787 -7.61 -28.80 4.35
CA ALA A 787 -8.46 -28.33 5.44
C ALA A 787 -9.51 -29.37 5.86
N GLY A 788 -10.02 -30.16 4.90
CA GLY A 788 -11.03 -31.19 5.12
C GLY A 788 -10.53 -32.38 5.93
N GLN A 789 -9.35 -32.91 5.61
CA GLN A 789 -8.72 -33.98 6.41
C GLN A 789 -8.43 -33.49 7.84
N SER A 790 -7.91 -32.26 7.97
CA SER A 790 -7.68 -31.64 9.29
C SER A 790 -8.96 -31.43 10.10
N PHE A 791 -10.10 -31.17 9.42
CA PHE A 791 -11.43 -31.10 10.06
C PHE A 791 -11.94 -32.49 10.48
N VAL A 792 -11.73 -33.53 9.67
CA VAL A 792 -12.09 -34.91 10.01
C VAL A 792 -11.31 -35.37 11.24
N ASP A 793 -9.99 -35.13 11.30
CA ASP A 793 -9.17 -35.53 12.45
C ASP A 793 -9.55 -34.78 13.73
N TRP A 794 -9.91 -33.49 13.62
CA TRP A 794 -10.51 -32.73 14.74
C TRP A 794 -11.86 -33.34 15.18
N LEU A 795 -12.72 -33.74 14.24
CA LEU A 795 -14.03 -34.33 14.52
C LEU A 795 -13.91 -35.69 15.22
N THR A 796 -12.93 -36.50 14.80
CA THR A 796 -12.57 -37.77 15.44
C THR A 796 -12.05 -37.54 16.86
N ALA A 797 -11.06 -36.66 17.04
CA ALA A 797 -10.50 -36.34 18.37
C ALA A 797 -11.54 -35.76 19.35
N ARG A 798 -12.51 -34.99 18.85
CA ARG A 798 -13.68 -34.50 19.59
C ARG A 798 -14.59 -35.63 20.10
N GLY A 799 -14.61 -36.78 19.43
CA GLY A 799 -15.51 -37.90 19.70
C GLY A 799 -16.79 -37.89 18.87
N GLY A 800 -16.77 -37.32 17.66
CA GLY A 800 -17.84 -37.41 16.66
C GLY A 800 -18.72 -36.15 16.52
N ALA A 801 -19.71 -36.25 15.63
CA ALA A 801 -20.55 -35.13 15.18
C ALA A 801 -21.64 -34.67 16.16
N GLY A 802 -21.86 -35.44 17.23
CA GLY A 802 -22.88 -35.17 18.26
C GLY A 802 -22.61 -33.91 19.10
N ASP A 803 -23.56 -33.59 19.97
CA ASP A 803 -23.36 -32.52 20.95
C ASP A 803 -22.30 -32.91 21.99
N ARG A 804 -21.43 -31.95 22.35
CA ARG A 804 -20.27 -32.19 23.19
C ARG A 804 -20.68 -32.60 24.62
N GLU A 805 -21.75 -32.02 25.14
CA GLU A 805 -22.27 -32.38 26.46
C GLU A 805 -22.82 -33.82 26.47
N SER A 806 -23.50 -34.24 25.40
CA SER A 806 -23.95 -35.62 25.23
C SER A 806 -22.79 -36.62 25.15
N ILE A 807 -21.75 -36.33 24.36
CA ILE A 807 -20.54 -37.16 24.24
C ILE A 807 -19.84 -37.27 25.61
N GLN A 808 -19.68 -36.15 26.32
CA GLN A 808 -19.04 -36.12 27.63
C GLN A 808 -19.86 -36.84 28.70
N ALA A 809 -21.20 -36.75 28.65
CA ALA A 809 -22.09 -37.50 29.54
C ALA A 809 -22.01 -39.02 29.30
N ILE A 810 -21.99 -39.47 28.04
CA ILE A 810 -21.79 -40.89 27.69
C ILE A 810 -20.42 -41.38 28.20
N LYS A 811 -19.34 -40.62 27.95
CA LYS A 811 -17.99 -40.94 28.45
C LYS A 811 -17.93 -40.99 29.99
N HIS A 812 -18.57 -40.05 30.69
CA HIS A 812 -18.67 -40.04 32.16
C HIS A 812 -19.39 -41.28 32.69
N VAL A 813 -20.57 -41.60 32.14
CA VAL A 813 -21.37 -42.76 32.55
C VAL A 813 -20.65 -44.09 32.26
N ARG A 814 -20.01 -44.21 31.09
CA ARG A 814 -19.16 -45.37 30.72
C ARG A 814 -18.01 -45.54 31.73
N SER A 815 -17.29 -44.46 32.05
CA SER A 815 -16.18 -44.46 33.03
C SER A 815 -16.65 -44.82 34.44
N MET A 816 -17.79 -44.30 34.89
CA MET A 816 -18.39 -44.64 36.19
C MET A 816 -18.77 -46.12 36.29
N LEU A 817 -19.37 -46.70 35.24
CA LEU A 817 -19.69 -48.13 35.19
C LEU A 817 -18.44 -49.00 35.05
N PHE A 818 -17.41 -48.58 34.31
CA PHE A 818 -16.15 -49.30 34.22
C PHE A 818 -15.43 -49.37 35.58
N ARG A 819 -15.31 -48.24 36.29
CA ARG A 819 -14.62 -48.16 37.59
C ARG A 819 -15.39 -48.80 38.75
N HIS A 820 -16.73 -48.81 38.69
CA HIS A 820 -17.57 -49.16 39.85
C HIS A 820 -18.65 -50.22 39.58
N GLY A 821 -18.80 -50.70 38.35
CA GLY A 821 -19.86 -51.65 37.93
C GLY A 821 -19.86 -52.97 38.70
N GLU A 822 -18.68 -53.44 39.14
CA GLU A 822 -18.53 -54.66 39.94
C GLU A 822 -18.68 -54.43 41.46
N THR A 823 -18.33 -53.23 41.94
CA THR A 823 -18.09 -52.96 43.37
C THR A 823 -19.21 -52.16 44.04
N ARG A 824 -19.97 -51.36 43.28
CA ARG A 824 -21.06 -50.50 43.79
C ARG A 824 -22.46 -50.92 43.32
N PHE A 825 -22.59 -52.08 42.65
CA PHE A 825 -23.87 -52.60 42.16
C PHE A 825 -24.18 -53.99 42.73
N THR A 826 -25.38 -54.17 43.29
CA THR A 826 -25.83 -55.49 43.77
C THR A 826 -26.24 -56.37 42.59
N PRO A 827 -25.73 -57.61 42.45
CA PRO A 827 -26.17 -58.52 41.39
C PRO A 827 -27.63 -58.96 41.60
N ILE A 828 -28.40 -58.96 40.51
CA ILE A 828 -29.75 -59.53 40.44
C ILE A 828 -29.59 -60.97 39.96
N VAL A 829 -29.54 -61.90 40.92
CA VAL A 829 -29.47 -63.35 40.69
C VAL A 829 -30.89 -63.93 40.76
N ARG A 830 -31.18 -64.99 39.99
CA ARG A 830 -32.46 -65.73 40.12
C ARG A 830 -32.35 -66.69 41.31
N ASP A 831 -33.47 -66.97 42.00
CA ASP A 831 -33.48 -67.86 43.16
C ASP A 831 -32.95 -69.28 42.88
N SER A 832 -32.91 -69.71 41.60
CA SER A 832 -32.33 -70.98 41.15
C SER A 832 -30.80 -71.02 41.15
N ASP A 833 -30.14 -69.85 41.12
CA ASP A 833 -28.71 -69.71 40.80
C ASP A 833 -27.92 -69.17 42.01
N LEU A 834 -28.53 -69.17 43.21
CA LEU A 834 -27.94 -68.65 44.45
C LEU A 834 -26.95 -69.63 45.08
N ASP A 835 -25.66 -69.37 44.89
CA ASP A 835 -24.62 -70.07 45.64
C ASP A 835 -24.47 -69.47 47.06
N LYS A 836 -24.01 -70.27 48.03
CA LYS A 836 -23.96 -69.84 49.45
C LYS A 836 -22.99 -68.68 49.71
N SER A 837 -22.07 -68.41 48.77
CA SER A 837 -21.13 -67.29 48.81
C SER A 837 -21.74 -65.92 48.47
N ASP A 838 -22.88 -65.87 47.76
CA ASP A 838 -23.51 -64.60 47.38
C ASP A 838 -24.47 -64.06 48.45
N LEU A 839 -24.91 -64.93 49.37
CA LEU A 839 -25.75 -64.61 50.53
C LEU A 839 -24.96 -63.86 51.63
N GLY A 840 -24.55 -62.62 51.33
CA GLY A 840 -23.90 -61.75 52.33
C GLY A 840 -23.00 -60.65 51.78
N ARG A 841 -22.90 -60.47 50.45
CA ARG A 841 -22.00 -59.47 49.84
C ARG A 841 -22.49 -58.04 50.11
N ILE A 842 -21.96 -57.40 51.16
CA ILE A 842 -22.26 -56.00 51.52
C ILE A 842 -21.65 -55.08 50.45
N VAL A 843 -22.52 -54.48 49.63
CA VAL A 843 -22.14 -53.46 48.65
C VAL A 843 -22.06 -52.11 49.37
N HIS A 844 -20.84 -51.66 49.64
CA HIS A 844 -20.59 -50.34 50.23
C HIS A 844 -20.95 -49.23 49.23
N ASP A 845 -21.61 -48.17 49.71
CA ASP A 845 -22.01 -47.00 48.93
C ASP A 845 -22.73 -47.36 47.60
N ARG A 846 -23.70 -48.28 47.67
CA ARG A 846 -24.39 -48.87 46.51
C ARG A 846 -25.10 -47.82 45.63
N LEU A 847 -24.74 -47.79 44.34
CA LEU A 847 -25.34 -46.94 43.31
C LEU A 847 -26.54 -47.57 42.59
N GLY A 848 -26.64 -48.90 42.59
CA GLY A 848 -27.72 -49.58 41.88
C GLY A 848 -27.62 -51.10 41.93
N PHE A 849 -28.18 -51.73 40.91
CA PHE A 849 -28.17 -53.19 40.71
C PHE A 849 -27.63 -53.53 39.31
N ARG A 850 -27.07 -54.73 39.14
CA ARG A 850 -26.64 -55.26 37.84
C ARG A 850 -27.29 -56.60 37.54
N GLN A 851 -27.69 -56.85 36.31
CA GLN A 851 -28.20 -58.16 35.86
C GLN A 851 -27.38 -58.67 34.69
N ALA A 852 -26.93 -59.91 34.75
CA ALA A 852 -26.24 -60.56 33.63
C ALA A 852 -27.19 -60.79 32.44
N THR A 853 -26.65 -60.68 31.24
CA THR A 853 -27.32 -60.84 29.95
C THR A 853 -26.34 -61.46 28.95
N ASP A 854 -26.84 -61.99 27.84
CA ASP A 854 -26.05 -62.74 26.84
C ASP A 854 -24.89 -61.93 26.20
N GLY A 855 -24.90 -60.60 26.34
CA GLY A 855 -23.87 -59.69 25.83
C GLY A 855 -23.25 -58.75 26.86
N GLY A 856 -23.36 -59.05 28.17
CA GLY A 856 -22.79 -58.23 29.25
C GLY A 856 -23.75 -58.01 30.42
N HIS A 857 -23.73 -56.82 31.04
CA HIS A 857 -24.58 -56.49 32.18
C HIS A 857 -25.53 -55.32 31.87
N ASN A 858 -26.82 -55.49 32.21
CA ASN A 858 -27.74 -54.35 32.38
C ASN A 858 -27.52 -53.71 33.76
N TYR A 859 -27.41 -52.39 33.81
CA TYR A 859 -27.27 -51.63 35.06
C TYR A 859 -28.54 -50.84 35.38
N TYR A 860 -29.06 -51.01 36.60
CA TYR A 860 -30.32 -50.44 37.08
C TYR A 860 -30.01 -49.40 38.16
N ILE A 861 -30.10 -48.12 37.80
CA ILE A 861 -29.78 -46.99 38.69
C ILE A 861 -31.10 -46.30 39.08
N PRO A 862 -31.48 -46.28 40.38
CA PRO A 862 -32.69 -45.59 40.82
C PRO A 862 -32.64 -44.09 40.51
N VAL A 863 -33.77 -43.50 40.12
CA VAL A 863 -33.83 -42.07 39.73
C VAL A 863 -33.33 -41.13 40.83
N ARG A 864 -33.56 -41.46 42.12
CA ARG A 864 -33.06 -40.67 43.26
C ARG A 864 -31.52 -40.66 43.38
N ASP A 865 -30.86 -41.69 42.85
CA ASP A 865 -29.42 -41.91 42.94
C ASP A 865 -28.73 -41.44 41.63
N TRP A 866 -29.52 -41.09 40.59
CA TRP A 866 -29.07 -40.67 39.26
C TRP A 866 -28.30 -39.33 39.25
N ASP A 867 -28.77 -38.33 40.00
CA ASP A 867 -28.09 -37.03 40.07
C ASP A 867 -26.72 -37.14 40.76
N ALA A 868 -26.57 -38.06 41.72
CA ALA A 868 -25.30 -38.37 42.35
C ALA A 868 -24.38 -39.18 41.41
N PHE A 869 -24.94 -40.09 40.63
CA PHE A 869 -24.23 -40.87 39.62
C PHE A 869 -23.71 -39.99 38.46
N CYS A 870 -24.51 -39.03 38.01
CA CYS A 870 -24.18 -38.06 36.97
C CYS A 870 -23.41 -36.83 37.48
N ARG A 871 -22.93 -36.81 38.73
CA ARG A 871 -22.21 -35.65 39.29
C ARG A 871 -21.02 -35.27 38.39
N GLY A 872 -21.08 -34.07 37.82
CA GLY A 872 -20.11 -33.54 36.86
C GLY A 872 -20.67 -33.34 35.45
N VAL A 873 -21.87 -33.86 35.15
CA VAL A 873 -22.60 -33.65 33.88
C VAL A 873 -24.09 -33.41 34.16
N ASP A 874 -24.83 -32.82 33.21
CA ASP A 874 -26.29 -32.63 33.37
C ASP A 874 -27.01 -34.00 33.40
N PRO A 875 -27.73 -34.36 34.50
CA PRO A 875 -28.33 -35.69 34.61
C PRO A 875 -29.45 -35.94 33.59
N LYS A 876 -30.15 -34.90 33.14
CA LYS A 876 -31.22 -35.06 32.15
C LYS A 876 -30.59 -35.29 30.77
N LYS A 877 -29.63 -34.45 30.35
CA LYS A 877 -28.90 -34.63 29.09
C LYS A 877 -28.16 -35.97 29.05
N ALA A 878 -27.64 -36.46 30.18
CA ALA A 878 -27.03 -37.78 30.26
C ALA A 878 -28.03 -38.90 29.93
N ALA A 879 -29.26 -38.84 30.46
CA ALA A 879 -30.30 -39.81 30.13
C ALA A 879 -30.76 -39.69 28.67
N ASP A 880 -31.01 -38.47 28.18
CA ASP A 880 -31.42 -38.19 26.80
C ASP A 880 -30.33 -38.66 25.79
N ALA A 881 -29.04 -38.49 26.11
CA ALA A 881 -27.91 -38.91 25.29
C ALA A 881 -27.73 -40.44 25.24
N LEU A 882 -27.90 -41.14 26.36
CA LEU A 882 -27.84 -42.60 26.40
C LEU A 882 -29.00 -43.23 25.63
N ASP A 883 -30.18 -42.61 25.64
CA ASP A 883 -31.34 -43.04 24.84
C ASP A 883 -31.09 -42.87 23.33
N ALA A 884 -30.59 -41.71 22.92
CA ALA A 884 -30.20 -41.43 21.54
C ALA A 884 -29.09 -42.37 21.02
N ALA A 885 -28.18 -42.82 21.89
CA ALA A 885 -27.14 -43.80 21.58
C ALA A 885 -27.60 -45.27 21.66
N GLY A 886 -28.87 -45.56 21.97
CA GLY A 886 -29.37 -46.94 22.19
C GLY A 886 -28.81 -47.65 23.43
N ALA A 887 -28.01 -46.93 24.23
CA ALA A 887 -27.39 -47.39 25.46
C ALA A 887 -28.33 -47.36 26.68
N LEU A 888 -29.51 -46.73 26.54
CA LEU A 888 -30.59 -46.74 27.52
C LEU A 888 -31.75 -47.62 27.05
N MET A 889 -32.47 -48.25 27.99
CA MET A 889 -33.71 -48.96 27.72
C MET A 889 -34.91 -48.16 28.27
N PRO A 890 -35.57 -47.29 27.47
CA PRO A 890 -36.64 -46.40 27.93
C PRO A 890 -37.91 -47.14 28.31
N ALA A 891 -38.73 -46.55 29.18
CA ALA A 891 -39.99 -47.15 29.65
C ALA A 891 -41.10 -47.11 28.60
N ASP A 892 -41.18 -45.99 27.89
CA ASP A 892 -42.02 -45.73 26.74
C ASP A 892 -41.38 -44.58 25.94
N GLY A 893 -41.87 -44.27 24.74
CA GLY A 893 -41.32 -43.20 23.89
C GLY A 893 -41.47 -41.75 24.41
N ARG A 894 -41.82 -41.56 25.69
CA ARG A 894 -41.82 -40.27 26.40
C ARG A 894 -41.13 -40.33 27.78
N ASN A 895 -40.95 -41.51 28.36
CA ASN A 895 -40.41 -41.72 29.70
C ASN A 895 -39.15 -42.59 29.67
N LEU A 896 -37.99 -41.99 29.91
CA LEU A 896 -36.71 -42.71 29.92
C LEU A 896 -36.54 -43.66 31.12
N ALA A 897 -37.06 -43.31 32.31
CA ALA A 897 -36.90 -44.13 33.52
C ALA A 897 -38.04 -45.14 33.75
N LYS A 898 -37.71 -46.44 33.70
CA LYS A 898 -38.59 -47.62 33.89
C LYS A 898 -39.03 -47.84 35.34
N LYS A 899 -40.29 -48.24 35.55
CA LYS A 899 -40.79 -48.74 36.84
C LYS A 899 -40.51 -50.23 36.97
N LEU A 900 -39.68 -50.63 37.93
CA LEU A 900 -39.23 -52.00 38.14
C LEU A 900 -39.29 -52.39 39.62
N ARG A 901 -39.49 -53.68 39.91
CA ARG A 901 -39.29 -54.24 41.26
C ARG A 901 -37.88 -54.79 41.34
N LEU A 902 -37.04 -54.21 42.20
CA LEU A 902 -35.66 -54.67 42.41
C LEU A 902 -35.54 -55.42 43.75
N PRO A 903 -34.65 -56.44 43.86
CA PRO A 903 -34.47 -57.22 45.08
C PRO A 903 -34.17 -56.34 46.31
N GLY A 904 -34.80 -56.63 47.45
CA GLY A 904 -34.56 -55.93 48.71
C GLY A 904 -35.06 -54.47 48.79
N MET A 905 -35.78 -53.94 47.80
CA MET A 905 -36.33 -52.57 47.80
C MET A 905 -37.81 -52.49 48.24
N GLY A 906 -38.40 -53.60 48.73
CA GLY A 906 -39.79 -53.67 49.17
C GLY A 906 -40.80 -54.01 48.06
N PRO A 907 -42.12 -54.02 48.35
CA PRO A 907 -43.15 -54.53 47.43
C PRO A 907 -43.53 -53.56 46.28
N ASN A 908 -43.16 -52.28 46.41
CA ASN A 908 -43.53 -51.22 45.48
C ASN A 908 -42.47 -51.06 44.38
N PRO A 909 -42.86 -50.95 43.09
CA PRO A 909 -41.91 -50.71 42.01
C PRO A 909 -41.31 -49.31 42.10
N ILE A 910 -39.99 -49.22 41.91
CA ILE A 910 -39.21 -47.98 41.89
C ILE A 910 -38.87 -47.58 40.45
N ARG A 911 -38.64 -46.28 40.21
CA ARG A 911 -38.17 -45.80 38.90
C ARG A 911 -36.65 -45.92 38.82
N CYS A 912 -36.16 -46.48 37.72
CA CYS A 912 -34.75 -46.64 37.43
C CYS A 912 -34.43 -46.30 35.97
N TYR A 913 -33.27 -45.70 35.74
CA TYR A 913 -32.62 -45.72 34.43
C TYR A 913 -32.00 -47.11 34.24
N VAL A 914 -32.16 -47.68 33.05
CA VAL A 914 -31.66 -49.02 32.71
C VAL A 914 -30.66 -48.86 31.58
N ILE A 915 -29.39 -48.96 31.91
CA ILE A 915 -28.29 -48.87 30.95
C ILE A 915 -27.99 -50.28 30.43
N THR A 916 -27.85 -50.42 29.12
CA THR A 916 -27.64 -51.70 28.43
C THR A 916 -26.15 -51.95 28.15
N PRO A 917 -25.74 -53.20 27.84
CA PRO A 917 -24.39 -53.50 27.39
C PRO A 917 -23.95 -52.75 26.12
N ALA A 918 -24.90 -52.24 25.32
CA ALA A 918 -24.61 -51.48 24.09
C ALA A 918 -23.71 -50.26 24.35
N LEU A 919 -23.74 -49.68 25.55
CA LEU A 919 -22.82 -48.60 25.97
C LEU A 919 -21.33 -48.93 25.78
N PHE A 920 -20.98 -50.22 25.78
CA PHE A 920 -19.63 -50.76 25.65
C PHE A 920 -19.38 -51.46 24.30
N GLN A 921 -20.37 -51.52 23.41
CA GLN A 921 -20.26 -52.25 22.13
C GLN A 921 -19.61 -51.43 21.01
N ASP A 922 -19.50 -50.10 21.18
CA ASP A 922 -18.73 -49.22 20.28
C ASP A 922 -17.20 -49.36 20.40
N CYS A 923 -16.70 -50.31 21.20
CA CYS A 923 -15.26 -50.58 21.36
C CYS A 923 -14.67 -51.31 20.15
N GLY A 924 -14.67 -50.65 19.00
CA GLY A 924 -13.73 -50.93 17.92
C GLY A 924 -12.50 -50.04 18.07
N GLU A 925 -11.36 -50.65 18.42
CA GLU A 925 -9.98 -50.17 18.18
C GLU A 925 -9.78 -48.65 18.12
N ASP A 926 -9.54 -47.98 19.27
CA ASP A 926 -8.51 -46.92 19.48
C ASP A 926 -8.71 -45.99 20.72
N ASP A 927 -9.78 -46.11 21.52
CA ASP A 927 -9.99 -45.22 22.69
C ASP A 927 -9.19 -45.59 23.97
N GLY A 928 -8.10 -46.36 23.82
CA GLY A 928 -7.11 -46.67 24.86
C GLY A 928 -7.65 -47.45 26.08
N THR A 929 -8.92 -47.85 26.05
CA THR A 929 -9.57 -48.62 27.12
C THR A 929 -9.44 -50.10 26.77
N PRO A 930 -8.94 -50.97 27.68
CA PRO A 930 -8.73 -52.38 27.34
C PRO A 930 -10.07 -53.06 26.99
N PRO A 931 -10.11 -53.87 25.92
CA PRO A 931 -11.31 -54.63 25.56
C PRO A 931 -11.66 -55.66 26.64
N PHE A 932 -12.95 -55.99 26.72
CA PHE A 932 -13.54 -56.95 27.68
C PHE A 932 -13.24 -58.42 27.33
#